data_AF-A0A9P1N4G0-F1
#
_entry.id   AF-A0A9P1N4G0-F1
#
_cell.length_a   1.000
_cell.length_b   1.000
_cell.length_c   1.000
_cell.angle_alpha   90.00
_cell.angle_beta   90.00
_cell.angle_gamma   90.00
#
_symmetry.space_group_name_H-M   'P 1'
#
loop_
_entity.id
_entity.type
_entity.pdbx_description
1 polymer ?
#
loop_
_entity_poly.entity_id
_entity_poly.type
_entity_poly.pdbx_seq_one_letter_code
_entity_poly.pdbx_strand_id
1 'polypeptide(L)'
;MGIMLFNSKYNQYILIICLFFFLNVYLLYNSASTPEVHNKKDVVAHVDKKGKLHDSSLNVGKCEISDELALSALKRVKSDVCRKKIEEAACAIKEGTYHDKFPESQCPNHDHLIIDFSLGCYADSKSSRVLKDFTYKFPNGNSRDLCRKHCYRAGFLLYGLEYKEECFCGNQIFDNATKIEEKECEMYKCPGNSEEYCGGFNAVWIARTGLKKTVIPLKPKFVEKSESSNKQQKILYLLQLNGRNERQVIRFLKTIYSNQHHYVIHVDKRQNYMHSEMLKIAERFENIRVTENRFSTIWGGASLLQMFLQVVKDNLGLEWDYIVNFSESDFPVLPIEDFENLIDSHVGYSYLASHGYNTARFLQKQGFEFVFLECEERMWRIGKRDFPANIRIDGGSDWVGIHRELAEYSISETEEIPIKLRRLFESILLPLESFYHTLSFNSKFCDRIMSSNLRLTNWYRKQGCRCAGLKKVVDWCGCSPLVFRKETVSKLEIEKVKLKPSYFARKFDSIINIDAISLAESQSVPNSIDIQHPSYNSSFSNVYKKDIDGESVHIENFAKSILKLSGILESFEELTRIDVFRAHSTAPIQIVVTLKTLSGKLVQFLVDRVRHIEIFKHQSQNGFLLKNLTFGTKYEYKEELCREYIGIITNKSTIQLRIQWHPVQAITEKMDKTSPEVEIRWKTPQNAIFSTHRLKPYDSSFGGQFDEVNLEKKLPANLKSEEDCSSEYSADIVSTDPSSPNILATLHFPVYPIDNSDCHFKLTRRFFDISDSCESLEKCKTKMNLLLGFVKKIERLSKCRNISIEELCEEINSMDQSVFKSFLPKFDFFKPSAIRYADVYKDESVHMNIFGFLRSGQRIPLHNHPNMFACMKVLQGSFRINSYTIIERTHNKVLTRYDGFKCVSSNDSKHTIFLEPKKGNIHEIIALEDRSYFFDVFLPGYSDNNCEYYQPIMSELSTSSSLSSDSLLDFDDLILGNTIELLMEGWNINEKLALEFFEDQKLPSNSKEIEKVLIDEDLREYGEPVFQNLIDKTTTVLNLSKSIVVQLVKYRNVQIPKVREDSENYHENSGIFRIFLTDGHSTISGIIMENIKGLSTETPPGTKIRLSGKHPD
;
A
#
# COMPACT_ATOMS: atom_id res chain seq x y z
N MET A 1 -58.94 -30.08 49.20
CA MET A 1 -58.88 -29.72 50.64
C MET A 1 -57.45 -29.96 51.09
N GLY A 2 -56.65 -29.05 51.64
CA GLY A 2 -56.71 -27.64 52.03
C GLY A 2 -55.38 -27.39 52.77
N ILE A 3 -54.58 -26.38 52.37
CA ILE A 3 -54.26 -25.17 53.16
C ILE A 3 -53.64 -25.53 54.55
N MET A 4 -52.36 -25.27 54.84
CA MET A 4 -51.82 -23.91 55.00
C MET A 4 -50.37 -23.74 54.52
N LEU A 5 -50.20 -22.66 53.77
CA LEU A 5 -48.95 -22.01 53.35
C LEU A 5 -48.53 -20.97 54.39
N PHE A 6 -47.25 -20.95 54.77
CA PHE A 6 -46.55 -19.69 55.06
C PHE A 6 -45.35 -19.56 54.11
N ASN A 7 -45.63 -18.77 53.08
CA ASN A 7 -44.89 -18.16 51.97
C ASN A 7 -43.34 -18.30 51.87
N SER A 8 -42.86 -19.16 50.97
CA SER A 8 -41.43 -19.31 50.61
C SER A 8 -40.88 -18.17 49.72
N LYS A 9 -41.74 -17.37 49.09
CA LYS A 9 -41.29 -16.24 48.25
C LYS A 9 -40.66 -15.11 49.07
N TYR A 10 -41.15 -14.85 50.28
CA TYR A 10 -40.58 -13.81 51.14
C TYR A 10 -39.14 -14.16 51.58
N ASN A 11 -38.86 -15.43 51.85
CA ASN A 11 -37.50 -15.88 52.15
C ASN A 11 -36.57 -15.78 50.95
N GLN A 12 -37.05 -15.99 49.72
CA GLN A 12 -36.24 -15.75 48.52
C GLN A 12 -35.96 -14.26 48.31
N TYR A 13 -36.93 -13.37 48.55
CA TYR A 13 -36.69 -11.93 48.48
C TYR A 13 -35.73 -11.45 49.57
N ILE A 14 -35.85 -11.97 50.80
CA ILE A 14 -34.90 -11.67 51.88
C ILE A 14 -33.50 -12.19 51.51
N LEU A 15 -33.38 -13.40 50.97
CA LEU A 15 -32.09 -13.95 50.56
C LEU A 15 -31.46 -13.14 49.43
N ILE A 16 -32.25 -12.71 48.45
CA ILE A 16 -31.79 -11.87 47.34
C ILE A 16 -31.41 -10.48 47.85
N ILE A 17 -32.20 -9.87 48.73
CA ILE A 17 -31.88 -8.57 49.33
C ILE A 17 -30.63 -8.67 50.21
N CYS A 18 -30.46 -9.75 50.98
CA CYS A 18 -29.24 -10.01 51.74
C CYS A 18 -28.05 -10.23 50.83
N LEU A 19 -28.17 -11.02 49.75
CA LEU A 19 -27.11 -11.19 48.76
C LEU A 19 -26.76 -9.87 48.08
N PHE A 20 -27.75 -9.07 47.71
CA PHE A 20 -27.54 -7.77 47.10
C PHE A 20 -26.90 -6.79 48.10
N PHE A 21 -27.30 -6.82 49.36
CA PHE A 21 -26.73 -6.02 50.43
C PHE A 21 -25.28 -6.43 50.71
N PHE A 22 -24.99 -7.72 50.87
CA PHE A 22 -23.62 -8.21 51.08
C PHE A 22 -22.74 -8.03 49.84
N LEU A 23 -23.29 -8.13 48.63
CA LEU A 23 -22.56 -7.81 47.39
C LEU A 23 -22.26 -6.32 47.31
N ASN A 24 -23.21 -5.44 47.65
CA ASN A 24 -22.97 -3.99 47.70
C ASN A 24 -22.04 -3.60 48.85
N VAL A 25 -22.11 -4.26 50.02
CA VAL A 25 -21.15 -4.08 51.12
C VAL A 25 -19.78 -4.61 50.74
N TYR A 26 -19.68 -5.71 49.99
CA TYR A 26 -18.41 -6.23 49.45
C TYR A 26 -17.84 -5.31 48.37
N LEU A 27 -18.68 -4.76 47.50
CA LEU A 27 -18.28 -3.77 46.50
C LEU A 27 -17.90 -2.44 47.14
N LEU A 28 -18.62 -2.00 48.19
CA LEU A 28 -18.28 -0.82 48.98
C LEU A 28 -17.05 -1.05 49.84
N TYR A 29 -16.83 -2.24 50.40
CA TYR A 29 -15.61 -2.59 51.12
C TYR A 29 -14.41 -2.62 50.17
N ASN A 30 -14.56 -3.18 48.97
CA ASN A 30 -13.52 -3.11 47.94
C ASN A 30 -13.33 -1.70 47.36
N SER A 31 -14.38 -0.86 47.31
CA SER A 31 -14.25 0.54 46.88
C SER A 31 -13.82 1.48 48.00
N ALA A 32 -13.93 1.08 49.27
CA ALA A 32 -13.56 1.83 50.46
C ALA A 32 -12.26 1.32 51.11
N SER A 33 -11.61 0.29 50.57
CA SER A 33 -10.15 0.22 50.58
C SER A 33 -9.64 1.44 49.81
N THR A 34 -9.52 2.54 50.54
CA THR A 34 -8.77 3.73 50.16
C THR A 34 -7.49 3.29 49.46
N PRO A 35 -7.11 3.92 48.33
CA PRO A 35 -5.73 3.82 47.91
C PRO A 35 -4.93 4.38 49.09
N GLU A 36 -4.20 3.52 49.79
CA GLU A 36 -3.05 4.03 50.52
C GLU A 36 -2.30 4.86 49.50
N VAL A 37 -2.13 6.14 49.81
CA VAL A 37 -1.16 6.99 49.16
C VAL A 37 0.17 6.27 49.37
N HIS A 38 0.50 5.37 48.46
CA HIS A 38 1.84 4.86 48.34
C HIS A 38 2.65 6.08 47.91
N ASN A 39 3.25 6.70 48.94
CA ASN A 39 4.41 7.55 48.82
C ASN A 39 5.23 7.05 47.63
N LYS A 40 5.59 7.98 46.74
CA LYS A 40 6.64 7.77 45.73
C LYS A 40 7.71 6.89 46.37
N LYS A 41 7.78 5.61 45.98
CA LYS A 41 8.85 4.74 46.45
C LYS A 41 10.15 5.34 45.89
N ASP A 42 11.06 5.65 46.80
CA ASP A 42 12.25 6.45 46.53
C ASP A 42 13.09 5.84 45.39
N VAL A 43 13.19 6.56 44.28
CA VAL A 43 14.22 6.35 43.26
C VAL A 43 15.51 6.92 43.86
N VAL A 44 16.36 6.07 44.44
CA VAL A 44 17.64 6.50 45.03
C VAL A 44 18.62 6.85 43.92
N ALA A 45 18.90 8.12 43.70
CA ALA A 45 19.86 8.58 42.69
C ALA A 45 21.28 8.62 43.28
N HIS A 46 22.21 7.81 42.75
CA HIS A 46 23.64 7.96 43.01
C HIS A 46 24.35 8.57 41.79
N VAL A 47 25.09 9.66 42.03
CA VAL A 47 25.87 10.38 41.01
C VAL A 47 27.32 9.90 41.11
N ASP A 48 27.83 9.31 40.04
CA ASP A 48 29.24 8.98 39.91
C ASP A 48 30.04 10.14 39.29
N LYS A 49 31.38 10.15 39.45
CA LYS A 49 32.30 11.27 39.08
C LYS A 49 32.30 11.73 37.61
N LYS A 50 31.36 11.28 36.78
CA LYS A 50 31.16 11.67 35.37
C LYS A 50 29.74 12.14 35.01
N GLY A 51 28.84 12.34 35.99
CA GLY A 51 27.58 13.09 35.76
C GLY A 51 26.53 12.41 34.88
N LYS A 52 26.46 11.07 34.83
CA LYS A 52 25.33 10.33 34.22
C LYS A 52 24.34 9.89 35.31
N LEU A 53 23.05 10.24 35.15
CA LEU A 53 21.94 9.66 35.92
C LEU A 53 21.66 8.24 35.41
N HIS A 54 21.72 7.24 36.30
CA HIS A 54 21.11 5.92 36.08
C HIS A 54 19.76 5.88 36.81
N ASP A 55 18.72 5.40 36.13
CA ASP A 55 17.40 5.09 36.73
C ASP A 55 17.62 3.94 37.73
N SER A 56 17.39 4.18 39.02
CA SER A 56 17.65 3.19 40.07
C SER A 56 16.58 2.12 40.12
N SER A 57 16.97 0.97 40.66
CA SER A 57 16.18 -0.25 40.72
C SER A 57 14.83 -0.07 41.43
N LEU A 58 13.83 -0.83 40.99
CA LEU A 58 12.49 -0.85 41.60
C LEU A 58 12.35 -2.11 42.47
N ASN A 59 12.10 -1.93 43.77
CA ASN A 59 11.83 -3.06 44.68
C ASN A 59 10.34 -3.44 44.66
N VAL A 60 10.05 -4.64 44.12
CA VAL A 60 8.70 -5.22 44.09
C VAL A 60 8.72 -6.54 44.86
N GLY A 61 8.13 -6.56 46.05
CA GLY A 61 8.14 -7.73 46.93
C GLY A 61 9.57 -8.15 47.30
N LYS A 62 9.97 -9.38 46.94
CA LYS A 62 11.31 -9.96 47.21
C LYS A 62 12.32 -9.78 46.06
N CYS A 63 11.91 -9.19 44.94
CA CYS A 63 12.73 -9.09 43.74
C CYS A 63 12.98 -7.62 43.38
N GLU A 64 14.24 -7.30 43.13
CA GLU A 64 14.71 -5.99 42.68
C GLU A 64 14.79 -5.97 41.14
N ILE A 65 13.98 -5.14 40.48
CA ILE A 65 13.95 -5.01 39.03
C ILE A 65 14.97 -3.94 38.60
N SER A 66 15.98 -4.34 37.83
CA SER A 66 17.05 -3.46 37.34
C SER A 66 17.21 -3.46 35.82
N ASP A 67 16.44 -4.27 35.07
CA ASP A 67 16.50 -4.32 33.61
C ASP A 67 15.88 -3.04 32.99
N GLU A 68 16.63 -2.35 32.13
CA GLU A 68 16.20 -1.09 31.51
C GLU A 68 14.92 -1.22 30.67
N LEU A 69 14.71 -2.38 30.02
CA LEU A 69 13.51 -2.64 29.22
C LEU A 69 12.28 -2.78 30.11
N ALA A 70 12.40 -3.52 31.22
CA ALA A 70 11.35 -3.66 32.22
C ALA A 70 10.98 -2.29 32.84
N LEU A 71 11.97 -1.52 33.29
CA LEU A 71 11.76 -0.20 33.87
C LEU A 71 11.08 0.76 32.88
N SER A 72 11.52 0.76 31.62
CA SER A 72 10.89 1.53 30.54
C SER A 72 9.44 1.14 30.29
N ALA A 73 9.11 -0.15 30.34
CA ALA A 73 7.72 -0.63 30.23
C ALA A 73 6.87 -0.19 31.44
N LEU A 74 7.38 -0.34 32.66
CA LEU A 74 6.70 0.05 33.91
C LEU A 74 6.44 1.55 34.03
N LYS A 75 7.23 2.39 33.36
CA LYS A 75 7.00 3.84 33.28
C LYS A 75 5.86 4.23 32.35
N ARG A 76 5.56 3.40 31.36
CA ARG A 76 4.59 3.69 30.28
C ARG A 76 3.26 2.96 30.45
N VAL A 77 3.25 1.84 31.16
CA VAL A 77 2.04 1.05 31.46
C VAL A 77 1.03 1.87 32.25
N LYS A 78 -0.26 1.68 31.97
CA LYS A 78 -1.33 2.52 32.55
C LYS A 78 -2.12 1.83 33.66
N SER A 79 -2.33 0.53 33.57
CA SER A 79 -3.15 -0.26 34.48
C SER A 79 -2.31 -1.11 35.44
N ASP A 80 -2.81 -1.24 36.66
CA ASP A 80 -2.12 -1.98 37.73
C ASP A 80 -2.05 -3.49 37.45
N VAL A 81 -3.08 -4.05 36.81
CA VAL A 81 -3.09 -5.46 36.35
C VAL A 81 -1.91 -5.70 35.40
N CYS A 82 -1.67 -4.77 34.50
CA CYS A 82 -0.60 -4.88 33.52
C CYS A 82 0.77 -4.64 34.13
N ARG A 83 0.86 -3.65 35.03
CA ARG A 83 2.05 -3.38 35.84
C ARG A 83 2.50 -4.64 36.57
N LYS A 84 1.60 -5.30 37.29
CA LYS A 84 1.88 -6.53 38.03
C LYS A 84 2.39 -7.66 37.11
N LYS A 85 1.77 -7.86 35.95
CA LYS A 85 2.23 -8.84 34.95
C LYS A 85 3.67 -8.57 34.48
N ILE A 86 4.02 -7.31 34.25
CA ILE A 86 5.39 -6.92 33.85
C ILE A 86 6.37 -7.17 35.00
N GLU A 87 6.00 -6.82 36.23
CA GLU A 87 6.84 -7.02 37.42
C GLU A 87 7.14 -8.50 37.66
N GLU A 88 6.11 -9.36 37.64
CA GLU A 88 6.24 -10.81 37.80
C GLU A 88 7.13 -11.43 36.71
N ALA A 89 6.90 -11.03 35.46
CA ALA A 89 7.71 -11.51 34.35
C ALA A 89 9.17 -11.06 34.44
N ALA A 90 9.42 -9.79 34.78
CA ALA A 90 10.78 -9.26 34.96
C ALA A 90 11.54 -10.00 36.06
N CYS A 91 10.87 -10.35 37.16
CA CYS A 91 11.46 -11.12 38.25
C CYS A 91 11.77 -12.56 37.85
N ALA A 92 10.83 -13.24 37.19
CA ALA A 92 11.08 -14.59 36.67
C ALA A 92 12.21 -14.64 35.62
N ILE A 93 12.39 -13.58 34.82
CA ILE A 93 13.54 -13.46 33.91
C ILE A 93 14.85 -13.37 34.72
N LYS A 94 14.91 -12.48 35.73
CA LYS A 94 16.08 -12.29 36.59
C LYS A 94 16.46 -13.57 37.33
N GLU A 95 15.48 -14.34 37.78
CA GLU A 95 15.67 -15.61 38.50
C GLU A 95 15.99 -16.79 37.56
N GLY A 96 15.90 -16.62 36.24
CA GLY A 96 16.12 -17.69 35.27
C GLY A 96 15.00 -18.75 35.25
N THR A 97 13.83 -18.42 35.78
CA THR A 97 12.67 -19.32 35.93
C THR A 97 11.59 -19.08 34.87
N TYR A 98 11.77 -18.08 34.01
CA TYR A 98 10.75 -17.68 33.03
C TYR A 98 10.48 -18.71 31.92
N HIS A 99 11.46 -19.56 31.57
CA HIS A 99 11.35 -20.50 30.46
C HIS A 99 11.47 -21.96 30.88
N ASP A 100 10.60 -22.79 30.29
CA ASP A 100 10.65 -24.25 30.43
C ASP A 100 11.90 -24.83 29.75
N LYS A 101 12.44 -25.92 30.32
CA LYS A 101 13.39 -26.79 29.61
C LYS A 101 12.62 -27.65 28.60
N PHE A 102 13.12 -27.82 27.38
CA PHE A 102 12.43 -28.60 26.36
C PHE A 102 12.95 -30.05 26.31
N PRO A 103 12.07 -31.04 26.03
CA PRO A 103 12.49 -32.38 25.69
C PRO A 103 13.24 -32.37 24.35
N GLU A 104 13.85 -33.48 24.00
CA GLU A 104 14.53 -33.60 22.71
C GLU A 104 13.52 -33.66 21.55
N SER A 105 13.98 -33.25 20.37
CA SER A 105 13.16 -33.23 19.17
C SER A 105 12.65 -34.63 18.81
N GLN A 106 11.36 -34.75 18.51
CA GLN A 106 10.76 -36.00 18.00
C GLN A 106 10.97 -36.16 16.49
N CYS A 107 11.65 -35.22 15.83
CA CYS A 107 11.92 -35.31 14.40
C CYS A 107 12.97 -36.40 14.12
N PRO A 108 12.75 -37.34 13.18
CA PRO A 108 13.73 -38.39 12.85
C PRO A 108 15.09 -37.88 12.35
N ASN A 109 15.17 -36.60 11.95
CA ASN A 109 16.39 -35.92 11.56
C ASN A 109 17.30 -35.54 12.75
N HIS A 110 16.79 -35.58 13.98
CA HIS A 110 17.55 -35.38 15.20
C HIS A 110 18.22 -36.71 15.62
N ASP A 111 19.48 -36.65 16.04
CA ASP A 111 20.24 -37.77 16.57
C ASP A 111 21.11 -37.34 17.75
N HIS A 112 20.88 -37.94 18.90
CA HIS A 112 21.63 -37.66 20.12
C HIS A 112 23.05 -38.21 20.02
N LEU A 113 23.27 -39.30 19.27
CA LEU A 113 24.54 -40.00 19.19
C LEU A 113 25.60 -39.22 18.41
N ILE A 114 25.18 -38.25 17.59
CA ILE A 114 26.09 -37.40 16.82
C ILE A 114 26.27 -36.02 17.44
N ILE A 115 25.65 -35.73 18.58
CA ILE A 115 25.89 -34.47 19.29
C ILE A 115 27.37 -34.42 19.69
N ASP A 116 28.03 -33.30 19.39
CA ASP A 116 29.45 -33.05 19.69
C ASP A 116 30.42 -34.05 19.02
N PHE A 117 29.94 -34.81 18.03
CA PHE A 117 30.82 -35.67 17.23
C PHE A 117 31.83 -34.80 16.47
N SER A 118 33.10 -34.87 16.90
CA SER A 118 34.19 -34.07 16.36
C SER A 118 34.51 -34.48 14.92
N LEU A 119 34.63 -33.49 14.04
CA LEU A 119 35.14 -33.64 12.68
C LEU A 119 36.64 -33.26 12.61
N GLY A 120 37.17 -32.66 13.68
CA GLY A 120 38.58 -32.32 13.87
C GLY A 120 38.88 -30.83 13.72
N CYS A 121 40.17 -30.51 13.82
CA CYS A 121 40.70 -29.16 13.64
C CYS A 121 41.04 -28.84 12.16
N TYR A 122 40.67 -27.64 11.70
CA TYR A 122 40.91 -27.18 10.33
C TYR A 122 41.58 -25.79 10.32
N ALA A 123 42.47 -25.56 9.35
CA ALA A 123 43.02 -24.25 9.09
C ALA A 123 41.92 -23.31 8.57
N ASP A 124 41.78 -22.13 9.19
CA ASP A 124 40.74 -21.16 8.89
C ASP A 124 41.32 -19.76 8.62
N SER A 125 40.58 -18.91 7.90
CA SER A 125 40.97 -17.51 7.73
C SER A 125 39.79 -16.65 7.30
N LYS A 126 39.88 -15.33 7.52
CA LYS A 126 38.85 -14.39 7.06
C LYS A 126 38.60 -14.45 5.55
N SER A 127 39.63 -14.69 4.74
CA SER A 127 39.53 -14.79 3.27
C SER A 127 39.06 -16.17 2.80
N SER A 128 39.20 -17.21 3.62
CA SER A 128 38.82 -18.59 3.29
C SER A 128 38.23 -19.30 4.51
N ARG A 129 37.02 -18.90 4.91
CA ARG A 129 36.31 -19.49 6.05
C ARG A 129 35.91 -20.95 5.80
N VAL A 130 36.14 -21.87 6.75
CA VAL A 130 35.73 -23.27 6.62
C VAL A 130 34.21 -23.41 6.76
N LEU A 131 33.63 -22.80 7.80
CA LEU A 131 32.18 -22.67 7.98
C LEU A 131 31.75 -21.24 7.64
N LYS A 132 31.00 -21.08 6.55
CA LYS A 132 30.69 -19.76 5.94
C LYS A 132 29.28 -19.25 6.21
N ASP A 133 28.38 -20.08 6.75
CA ASP A 133 26.95 -19.78 6.71
C ASP A 133 26.55 -18.73 7.75
N PHE A 134 27.06 -18.80 8.98
CA PHE A 134 26.80 -17.79 10.01
C PHE A 134 27.90 -17.74 11.07
N THR A 135 28.09 -16.55 11.68
CA THR A 135 29.03 -16.35 12.79
C THR A 135 28.34 -15.62 13.93
N TYR A 136 28.49 -16.17 15.14
CA TYR A 136 28.19 -15.51 16.40
C TYR A 136 29.49 -15.11 17.09
N LYS A 137 29.40 -14.05 17.92
CA LYS A 137 30.47 -13.66 18.84
C LYS A 137 29.93 -13.65 20.25
N PHE A 138 30.60 -14.36 21.15
CA PHE A 138 30.24 -14.47 22.57
C PHE A 138 31.44 -14.08 23.45
N PRO A 139 31.76 -12.78 23.58
CA PRO A 139 33.00 -12.31 24.20
C PRO A 139 33.25 -12.85 25.62
N ASN A 140 32.18 -12.98 26.40
CA ASN A 140 32.26 -13.30 27.83
C ASN A 140 31.69 -14.67 28.21
N GLY A 141 31.21 -15.46 27.24
CA GLY A 141 30.40 -16.65 27.56
C GLY A 141 30.43 -17.80 26.56
N ASN A 142 31.28 -17.73 25.51
CA ASN A 142 31.41 -18.83 24.55
C ASN A 142 31.78 -20.16 25.21
N SER A 143 31.17 -21.24 24.75
CA SER A 143 31.45 -22.63 25.13
C SER A 143 31.02 -23.57 23.99
N ARG A 144 31.41 -24.85 24.03
CA ARG A 144 30.94 -25.83 23.03
C ARG A 144 29.43 -25.93 23.02
N ASP A 145 28.84 -26.08 24.20
CA ASP A 145 27.39 -26.20 24.34
C ASP A 145 26.64 -24.94 23.89
N LEU A 146 27.13 -23.73 24.22
CA LEU A 146 26.48 -22.49 23.78
C LEU A 146 26.52 -22.36 22.26
N CYS A 147 27.69 -22.56 21.65
CA CYS A 147 27.83 -22.45 20.20
C CYS A 147 26.97 -23.49 19.47
N ARG A 148 27.01 -24.75 19.93
CA ARG A 148 26.17 -25.82 19.41
C ARG A 148 24.69 -25.47 19.50
N LYS A 149 24.20 -25.05 20.66
CA LYS A 149 22.78 -24.69 20.87
C LYS A 149 22.33 -23.60 19.89
N HIS A 150 23.16 -22.58 19.65
CA HIS A 150 22.84 -21.53 18.70
C HIS A 150 22.79 -22.03 17.25
N CYS A 151 23.77 -22.84 16.83
CA CYS A 151 23.79 -23.42 15.49
C CYS A 151 22.65 -24.43 15.27
N TYR A 152 22.38 -25.31 16.24
CA TYR A 152 21.25 -26.25 16.23
C TYR A 152 19.91 -25.51 16.12
N ARG A 153 19.73 -24.46 16.94
CA ARG A 153 18.51 -23.64 16.94
C ARG A 153 18.23 -23.02 15.58
N ALA A 154 19.27 -22.61 14.86
CA ALA A 154 19.18 -22.07 13.52
C ALA A 154 19.16 -23.14 12.41
N GLY A 155 19.15 -24.44 12.76
CA GLY A 155 19.02 -25.55 11.82
C GLY A 155 20.31 -25.97 11.12
N PHE A 156 21.49 -25.57 11.62
CA PHE A 156 22.78 -25.95 11.04
C PHE A 156 23.24 -27.34 11.47
N LEU A 157 23.86 -28.08 10.54
CA LEU A 157 24.39 -29.42 10.82
C LEU A 157 25.67 -29.41 11.67
N LEU A 158 26.47 -28.33 11.51
CA LEU A 158 27.80 -28.18 12.08
C LEU A 158 27.89 -26.88 12.88
N TYR A 159 28.70 -26.93 13.92
CA TYR A 159 29.19 -25.74 14.62
C TYR A 159 30.71 -25.82 14.74
N GLY A 160 31.35 -24.67 14.88
CA GLY A 160 32.78 -24.60 15.09
C GLY A 160 33.19 -23.43 15.98
N LEU A 161 34.33 -23.59 16.64
CA LEU A 161 34.87 -22.64 17.60
C LEU A 161 36.25 -22.16 17.14
N GLU A 162 36.46 -20.85 17.16
CA GLU A 162 37.74 -20.22 16.86
C GLU A 162 38.00 -19.08 17.86
N TYR A 163 39.27 -18.82 18.15
CA TYR A 163 39.74 -17.59 18.78
C TYR A 163 38.92 -17.14 20.01
N LYS A 164 38.65 -18.07 20.94
CA LYS A 164 37.97 -17.85 22.24
C LYS A 164 36.49 -17.50 22.12
N GLU A 165 36.14 -16.39 21.48
CA GLU A 165 34.78 -15.82 21.45
C GLU A 165 33.98 -16.16 20.19
N GLU A 166 34.61 -16.73 19.16
CA GLU A 166 33.98 -16.88 17.85
C GLU A 166 33.30 -18.25 17.73
N CYS A 167 32.07 -18.24 17.23
CA CYS A 167 31.25 -19.42 17.00
C CYS A 167 30.76 -19.38 15.55
N PHE A 168 31.09 -20.40 14.78
CA PHE A 168 30.73 -20.53 13.38
C PHE A 168 29.71 -21.63 13.19
N CYS A 169 28.73 -21.41 12.31
CA CYS A 169 27.75 -22.42 11.95
C CYS A 169 27.84 -22.72 10.45
N GLY A 170 27.57 -23.97 10.08
CA GLY A 170 27.48 -24.35 8.68
C GLY A 170 26.84 -25.70 8.44
N ASN A 171 26.58 -26.01 7.17
CA ASN A 171 26.00 -27.30 6.77
C ASN A 171 27.00 -28.26 6.12
N GLN A 172 28.20 -27.78 5.78
CA GLN A 172 29.23 -28.58 5.11
C GLN A 172 30.63 -28.04 5.39
N ILE A 173 31.62 -28.92 5.28
CA ILE A 173 33.05 -28.59 5.19
C ILE A 173 33.40 -28.72 3.70
N PHE A 174 34.00 -27.69 3.11
CA PHE A 174 34.38 -27.73 1.69
C PHE A 174 35.60 -28.63 1.47
N ASP A 175 35.68 -29.32 0.33
CA ASP A 175 36.74 -30.30 0.02
C ASP A 175 38.16 -29.71 0.05
N ASN A 176 38.29 -28.39 -0.14
CA ASN A 176 39.57 -27.68 -0.08
C ASN A 176 39.97 -27.23 1.34
N ALA A 177 39.21 -27.57 2.37
CA ALA A 177 39.55 -27.25 3.76
C ALA A 177 40.71 -28.13 4.23
N THR A 178 41.79 -27.51 4.68
CA THR A 178 42.99 -28.21 5.17
C THR A 178 42.79 -28.64 6.61
N LYS A 179 42.74 -29.95 6.87
CA LYS A 179 42.76 -30.50 8.23
C LYS A 179 44.16 -30.33 8.84
N ILE A 180 44.23 -29.90 10.09
CA ILE A 180 45.47 -29.65 10.84
C ILE A 180 45.47 -30.45 12.15
N GLU A 181 46.59 -30.41 12.89
CA GLU A 181 46.70 -31.11 14.18
C GLU A 181 45.74 -30.54 15.23
N GLU A 182 45.14 -31.41 16.05
CA GLU A 182 44.12 -31.01 17.04
C GLU A 182 44.66 -29.98 18.05
N LYS A 183 45.94 -30.06 18.40
CA LYS A 183 46.63 -29.12 19.31
C LYS A 183 46.50 -27.66 18.88
N GLU A 184 46.40 -27.39 17.57
CA GLU A 184 46.24 -26.04 17.03
C GLU A 184 44.88 -25.45 17.41
N CYS A 185 43.87 -26.29 17.62
CA CYS A 185 42.55 -25.89 18.11
C CYS A 185 42.43 -25.89 19.65
N GLU A 186 43.47 -26.34 20.36
CA GLU A 186 43.52 -26.40 21.83
C GLU A 186 44.33 -25.23 22.43
N MET A 187 44.40 -24.10 21.72
CA MET A 187 45.17 -22.93 22.16
C MET A 187 44.39 -22.04 23.13
N TYR A 188 43.09 -21.84 22.93
CA TYR A 188 42.29 -20.90 23.70
C TYR A 188 41.23 -21.61 24.55
N LYS A 189 41.23 -21.37 25.86
CA LYS A 189 40.15 -21.82 26.75
C LYS A 189 38.86 -21.05 26.47
N CYS A 190 37.73 -21.75 26.55
CA CYS A 190 36.42 -21.14 26.39
C CYS A 190 36.10 -20.19 27.57
N PRO A 191 35.62 -18.96 27.33
CA PRO A 191 35.29 -18.01 28.39
C PRO A 191 34.07 -18.43 29.22
N GLY A 192 33.16 -19.23 28.66
CA GLY A 192 31.98 -19.76 29.34
C GLY A 192 32.20 -21.13 30.01
N ASN A 193 33.31 -21.82 29.71
CA ASN A 193 33.71 -23.06 30.39
C ASN A 193 35.24 -23.24 30.29
N SER A 194 35.97 -22.96 31.37
CA SER A 194 37.45 -23.03 31.37
C SER A 194 38.01 -24.45 31.22
N GLU A 195 37.19 -25.49 31.34
CA GLU A 195 37.62 -26.88 31.12
C GLU A 195 37.77 -27.19 29.62
N GLU A 196 37.02 -26.50 28.76
CA GLU A 196 36.97 -26.72 27.31
C GLU A 196 37.88 -25.75 26.52
N TYR A 197 38.20 -26.14 25.29
CA TYR A 197 38.88 -25.30 24.30
C TYR A 197 37.91 -24.75 23.25
N CYS A 198 38.11 -23.48 22.88
CA CYS A 198 37.34 -22.71 21.91
C CYS A 198 38.22 -22.33 20.70
N GLY A 199 38.90 -23.33 20.13
CA GLY A 199 39.70 -23.20 18.92
C GLY A 199 41.06 -22.53 19.11
N GLY A 200 41.71 -22.24 17.98
CA GLY A 200 43.02 -21.59 17.88
C GLY A 200 42.98 -20.30 17.08
N PHE A 201 44.17 -19.77 16.77
CA PHE A 201 44.32 -18.61 15.89
C PHE A 201 44.35 -19.11 14.44
N ASN A 202 43.37 -18.74 13.61
CA ASN A 202 43.23 -19.29 12.25
C ASN A 202 43.10 -20.83 12.25
N ALA A 203 42.53 -21.39 13.32
CA ALA A 203 42.34 -22.83 13.52
C ALA A 203 40.96 -23.07 14.15
N VAL A 204 40.02 -23.61 13.37
CA VAL A 204 38.64 -23.83 13.79
C VAL A 204 38.41 -25.30 14.14
N TRP A 205 37.89 -25.52 15.35
CA TRP A 205 37.46 -26.85 15.79
C TRP A 205 36.01 -27.07 15.37
N ILE A 206 35.70 -28.16 14.66
CA ILE A 206 34.36 -28.40 14.09
C ILE A 206 33.73 -29.67 14.64
N ALA A 207 32.45 -29.60 15.01
CA ALA A 207 31.66 -30.74 15.45
C ALA A 207 30.20 -30.69 14.98
N ARG A 208 29.49 -31.81 15.16
CA ARG A 208 28.09 -32.01 14.77
C ARG A 208 27.12 -31.45 15.80
N THR A 209 26.04 -30.82 15.35
CA THR A 209 25.02 -30.22 16.23
C THR A 209 24.00 -31.22 16.79
N GLY A 210 23.86 -32.39 16.16
CA GLY A 210 22.78 -33.35 16.39
C GLY A 210 21.79 -33.50 15.21
N LEU A 211 21.93 -32.70 14.14
CA LEU A 211 21.11 -32.83 12.93
C LEU A 211 21.79 -33.73 11.88
N LYS A 212 21.08 -34.76 11.39
CA LYS A 212 21.61 -35.73 10.41
C LYS A 212 21.81 -35.11 9.02
N LYS A 213 20.81 -34.39 8.53
CA LYS A 213 20.80 -33.76 7.19
C LYS A 213 20.02 -32.45 7.18
N THR A 214 20.25 -31.63 6.17
CA THR A 214 19.46 -30.42 5.92
C THR A 214 18.04 -30.84 5.50
N VAL A 215 17.02 -30.33 6.22
CA VAL A 215 15.62 -30.56 5.84
C VAL A 215 15.26 -29.55 4.75
N ILE A 216 14.93 -30.06 3.56
CA ILE A 216 14.50 -29.25 2.41
C ILE A 216 13.02 -29.56 2.17
N PRO A 217 12.09 -28.67 2.58
CA PRO A 217 10.67 -28.89 2.34
C PRO A 217 10.37 -28.89 0.84
N LEU A 218 9.33 -29.64 0.45
CA LEU A 218 8.91 -29.72 -0.95
C LEU A 218 8.41 -28.36 -1.45
N LYS A 219 8.56 -28.07 -2.74
CA LYS A 219 7.98 -26.88 -3.36
C LYS A 219 6.74 -27.28 -4.16
N PRO A 220 5.61 -26.57 -4.05
CA PRO A 220 4.43 -26.92 -4.80
C PRO A 220 4.66 -26.66 -6.29
N LYS A 221 4.04 -27.49 -7.11
CA LYS A 221 3.92 -27.30 -8.55
C LYS A 221 2.45 -27.03 -8.88
N PHE A 222 2.19 -26.31 -9.96
CA PHE A 222 0.83 -26.16 -10.45
C PHE A 222 0.34 -27.54 -10.92
N VAL A 223 -0.87 -27.90 -10.55
CA VAL A 223 -1.47 -29.22 -10.85
C VAL A 223 -2.70 -28.97 -11.71
N GLU A 224 -2.65 -29.44 -12.95
CA GLU A 224 -3.83 -29.49 -13.81
C GLU A 224 -4.75 -30.63 -13.37
N LYS A 225 -6.06 -30.47 -13.61
CA LYS A 225 -7.11 -31.42 -13.19
C LYS A 225 -6.77 -32.83 -13.68
N SER A 226 -6.51 -33.75 -12.75
CA SER A 226 -6.34 -35.18 -13.05
C SER A 226 -7.64 -35.93 -12.73
N GLU A 227 -8.03 -36.89 -13.57
CA GLU A 227 -9.23 -37.72 -13.40
C GLU A 227 -9.12 -38.74 -12.22
N SER A 228 -8.16 -38.57 -11.29
CA SER A 228 -7.62 -39.70 -10.50
C SER A 228 -7.62 -39.53 -8.97
N SER A 229 -8.57 -38.78 -8.40
CA SER A 229 -8.76 -38.69 -6.94
C SER A 229 -10.17 -39.14 -6.53
N ASN A 230 -10.26 -40.21 -5.72
CA ASN A 230 -11.53 -40.77 -5.24
C ASN A 230 -12.07 -40.09 -3.96
N LYS A 231 -11.34 -39.13 -3.35
CA LYS A 231 -11.78 -38.42 -2.13
C LYS A 231 -11.23 -36.99 -2.06
N GLN A 232 -12.10 -36.02 -2.31
CA GLN A 232 -11.83 -34.58 -2.20
C GLN A 232 -11.61 -34.18 -0.73
N GLN A 233 -10.54 -33.44 -0.45
CA GLN A 233 -10.24 -32.94 0.89
C GLN A 233 -11.19 -31.80 1.30
N LYS A 234 -11.61 -31.78 2.57
CA LYS A 234 -12.47 -30.72 3.12
C LYS A 234 -11.64 -29.63 3.78
N ILE A 235 -11.92 -28.36 3.46
CA ILE A 235 -11.15 -27.22 3.96
C ILE A 235 -11.98 -26.44 5.00
N LEU A 236 -11.35 -26.10 6.12
CA LEU A 236 -11.83 -25.13 7.09
C LEU A 236 -11.15 -23.78 6.82
N TYR A 237 -11.88 -22.87 6.19
CA TYR A 237 -11.45 -21.51 5.92
C TYR A 237 -11.60 -20.67 7.18
N LEU A 238 -10.48 -20.23 7.76
CA LEU A 238 -10.47 -19.29 8.89
C LEU A 238 -10.33 -17.86 8.38
N LEU A 239 -11.39 -17.06 8.45
CA LEU A 239 -11.36 -15.63 8.15
C LEU A 239 -11.11 -14.85 9.44
N GLN A 240 -9.93 -14.26 9.58
CA GLN A 240 -9.50 -13.42 10.71
C GLN A 240 -9.60 -11.93 10.34
N LEU A 241 -10.69 -11.29 10.75
CA LEU A 241 -11.09 -9.97 10.27
C LEU A 241 -10.81 -8.88 11.31
N ASN A 242 -10.16 -7.78 10.89
CA ASN A 242 -9.95 -6.58 11.72
C ASN A 242 -10.37 -5.27 11.01
N GLY A 243 -10.95 -5.37 9.82
CA GLY A 243 -11.45 -4.23 9.05
C GLY A 243 -12.92 -3.92 9.29
N ARG A 244 -13.41 -2.90 8.59
CA ARG A 244 -14.86 -2.53 8.52
C ARG A 244 -15.48 -2.70 7.13
N ASN A 245 -14.71 -3.15 6.15
CA ASN A 245 -15.16 -3.31 4.77
C ASN A 245 -15.84 -4.67 4.56
N GLU A 246 -17.06 -4.80 5.08
CA GLU A 246 -17.87 -6.02 5.03
C GLU A 246 -18.17 -6.47 3.60
N ARG A 247 -18.32 -5.51 2.67
CA ARG A 247 -18.63 -5.81 1.27
C ARG A 247 -17.48 -6.51 0.57
N GLN A 248 -16.23 -6.13 0.86
CA GLN A 248 -15.05 -6.84 0.37
C GLN A 248 -14.99 -8.27 0.91
N VAL A 249 -15.30 -8.47 2.19
CA VAL A 249 -15.34 -9.82 2.79
C VAL A 249 -16.43 -10.67 2.15
N ILE A 250 -17.62 -10.11 1.92
CA ILE A 250 -18.71 -10.80 1.23
C ILE A 250 -18.31 -11.15 -0.22
N ARG A 251 -17.64 -10.23 -0.93
CA ARG A 251 -17.11 -10.49 -2.27
C ARG A 251 -16.13 -11.67 -2.25
N PHE A 252 -15.16 -11.67 -1.33
CA PHE A 252 -14.22 -12.77 -1.15
C PHE A 252 -14.91 -14.09 -0.81
N LEU A 253 -15.85 -14.09 0.15
CA LEU A 253 -16.61 -15.28 0.54
C LEU A 253 -17.37 -15.87 -0.65
N LYS A 254 -18.02 -15.04 -1.48
CA LYS A 254 -18.72 -15.52 -2.68
C LYS A 254 -17.80 -16.25 -3.65
N THR A 255 -16.54 -15.84 -3.76
CA THR A 255 -15.57 -16.47 -4.66
C THR A 255 -15.05 -17.81 -4.14
N ILE A 256 -15.02 -18.01 -2.82
CA ILE A 256 -14.49 -19.24 -2.19
C ILE A 256 -15.56 -20.17 -1.64
N TYR A 257 -16.84 -19.81 -1.74
CA TYR A 257 -17.92 -20.53 -1.09
C TYR A 257 -18.25 -21.85 -1.81
N SER A 258 -18.31 -22.93 -1.03
CA SER A 258 -18.74 -24.28 -1.41
C SER A 258 -19.46 -24.92 -0.21
N ASN A 259 -20.47 -25.75 -0.47
CA ASN A 259 -21.17 -26.48 0.58
C ASN A 259 -20.36 -27.66 1.16
N GLN A 260 -19.24 -28.02 0.53
CA GLN A 260 -18.34 -29.09 0.98
C GLN A 260 -17.34 -28.64 2.05
N HIS A 261 -17.17 -27.34 2.22
CA HIS A 261 -16.18 -26.73 3.09
C HIS A 261 -16.83 -26.06 4.30
N HIS A 262 -16.01 -25.71 5.28
CA HIS A 262 -16.42 -25.00 6.49
C HIS A 262 -15.78 -23.62 6.54
N TYR A 263 -16.52 -22.62 7.02
CA TYR A 263 -16.04 -21.24 7.12
C TYR A 263 -16.19 -20.78 8.57
N VAL A 264 -15.06 -20.52 9.24
CA VAL A 264 -15.04 -19.97 10.59
C VAL A 264 -14.53 -18.54 10.50
N ILE A 265 -15.36 -17.60 10.92
CA ILE A 265 -15.08 -16.18 10.88
C ILE A 265 -14.79 -15.71 12.31
N HIS A 266 -13.54 -15.33 12.55
CA HIS A 266 -13.16 -14.57 13.73
C HIS A 266 -13.17 -13.08 13.38
N VAL A 267 -13.85 -12.29 14.20
CA VAL A 267 -13.81 -10.83 14.10
C VAL A 267 -13.18 -10.26 15.35
N ASP A 268 -12.12 -9.47 15.18
CA ASP A 268 -11.40 -8.79 16.25
C ASP A 268 -12.38 -8.13 17.22
N LYS A 269 -12.16 -8.30 18.53
CA LYS A 269 -13.05 -7.84 19.60
C LYS A 269 -13.43 -6.35 19.50
N ARG A 270 -12.59 -5.53 18.88
CA ARG A 270 -12.82 -4.09 18.70
C ARG A 270 -13.73 -3.75 17.52
N GLN A 271 -13.95 -4.68 16.59
CA GLN A 271 -14.68 -4.44 15.34
C GLN A 271 -16.14 -4.93 15.42
N ASN A 272 -16.96 -4.24 16.21
CA ASN A 272 -18.36 -4.64 16.42
C ASN A 272 -19.23 -4.55 15.16
N TYR A 273 -18.97 -3.59 14.27
CA TYR A 273 -19.69 -3.48 12.99
C TYR A 273 -19.49 -4.72 12.13
N MET A 274 -18.24 -5.06 11.84
CA MET A 274 -17.91 -6.25 11.05
C MET A 274 -18.49 -7.51 11.70
N HIS A 275 -18.42 -7.63 13.03
CA HIS A 275 -18.97 -8.77 13.75
C HIS A 275 -20.49 -8.91 13.55
N SER A 276 -21.24 -7.82 13.70
CA SER A 276 -22.68 -7.80 13.47
C SER A 276 -23.04 -8.17 12.02
N GLU A 277 -22.28 -7.66 11.05
CA GLU A 277 -22.53 -7.99 9.63
C GLU A 277 -22.20 -9.45 9.31
N MET A 278 -21.14 -10.03 9.90
CA MET A 278 -20.79 -11.44 9.69
C MET A 278 -21.78 -12.40 10.36
N LEU A 279 -22.38 -12.03 11.50
CA LEU A 279 -23.45 -12.83 12.14
C LEU A 279 -24.66 -12.99 11.21
N LYS A 280 -25.09 -11.91 10.55
CA LYS A 280 -26.19 -11.95 9.56
C LYS A 280 -25.88 -12.85 8.37
N ILE A 281 -24.61 -13.01 8.01
CA ILE A 281 -24.20 -13.95 6.97
C ILE A 281 -24.28 -15.38 7.50
N ALA A 282 -23.76 -15.66 8.69
CA ALA A 282 -23.81 -17.00 9.29
C ALA A 282 -25.24 -17.50 9.53
N GLU A 283 -26.19 -16.62 9.86
CA GLU A 283 -27.62 -16.98 9.97
C GLU A 283 -28.22 -17.56 8.68
N ARG A 284 -27.59 -17.32 7.52
CA ARG A 284 -28.09 -17.74 6.20
C ARG A 284 -27.42 -18.99 5.66
N PHE A 285 -26.30 -19.44 6.24
CA PHE A 285 -25.49 -20.53 5.71
C PHE A 285 -25.01 -21.44 6.84
N GLU A 286 -25.48 -22.70 6.84
CA GLU A 286 -25.22 -23.65 7.93
C GLU A 286 -23.73 -23.99 8.14
N ASN A 287 -22.92 -23.91 7.07
CA ASN A 287 -21.49 -24.18 7.09
C ASN A 287 -20.63 -22.92 7.33
N ILE A 288 -21.24 -21.76 7.61
CA ILE A 288 -20.55 -20.52 8.02
C ILE A 288 -20.83 -20.27 9.50
N ARG A 289 -19.77 -20.06 10.28
CA ARG A 289 -19.85 -19.79 11.72
C ARG A 289 -19.04 -18.56 12.09
N VAL A 290 -19.54 -17.76 13.02
CA VAL A 290 -18.79 -16.64 13.62
C VAL A 290 -18.41 -17.03 15.05
N THR A 291 -17.15 -16.82 15.42
CA THR A 291 -16.66 -17.18 16.77
C THR A 291 -17.27 -16.28 17.84
N GLU A 292 -17.84 -16.86 18.90
CA GLU A 292 -18.30 -16.11 20.07
C GLU A 292 -17.13 -15.56 20.88
N ASN A 293 -16.09 -16.36 21.09
CA ASN A 293 -14.88 -15.96 21.80
C ASN A 293 -13.99 -15.08 20.91
N ARG A 294 -14.09 -13.76 21.09
CA ARG A 294 -13.37 -12.77 20.28
C ARG A 294 -12.12 -12.27 20.99
N PHE A 295 -11.03 -12.26 20.24
CA PHE A 295 -9.70 -11.83 20.67
C PHE A 295 -9.41 -10.43 20.12
N SER A 296 -8.67 -9.60 20.87
CA SER A 296 -8.15 -8.32 20.37
C SER A 296 -6.81 -8.61 19.68
N THR A 297 -6.88 -9.06 18.43
CA THR A 297 -5.72 -9.49 17.62
C THR A 297 -4.92 -8.28 17.13
N ILE A 298 -4.15 -7.69 18.04
CA ILE A 298 -3.26 -6.57 17.74
C ILE A 298 -2.10 -7.00 16.83
N TRP A 299 -1.53 -6.05 16.09
CA TRP A 299 -0.35 -6.33 15.27
C TRP A 299 0.80 -6.85 16.14
N GLY A 300 1.33 -8.03 15.78
CA GLY A 300 2.40 -8.68 16.54
C GLY A 300 1.98 -9.38 17.82
N GLY A 301 0.70 -9.30 18.22
CA GLY A 301 0.20 -9.89 19.46
C GLY A 301 0.23 -11.42 19.49
N ALA A 302 0.41 -11.97 20.68
CA ALA A 302 0.24 -13.39 20.98
C ALA A 302 -1.22 -13.86 20.86
N SER A 303 -2.17 -12.94 21.03
CA SER A 303 -3.60 -13.17 20.82
C SER A 303 -3.95 -13.71 19.44
N LEU A 304 -3.15 -13.43 18.40
CA LEU A 304 -3.36 -14.01 17.07
C LEU A 304 -3.14 -15.53 17.04
N LEU A 305 -2.08 -16.02 17.68
CA LEU A 305 -1.85 -17.46 17.80
C LEU A 305 -2.88 -18.12 18.71
N GLN A 306 -3.21 -17.48 19.85
CA GLN A 306 -4.23 -17.98 20.77
C GLN A 306 -5.60 -18.13 20.08
N MET A 307 -5.98 -17.15 19.27
CA MET A 307 -7.19 -17.21 18.44
C MET A 307 -7.16 -18.41 17.49
N PHE A 308 -6.05 -18.60 16.76
CA PHE A 308 -5.92 -19.72 15.81
C PHE A 308 -6.05 -21.07 16.53
N LEU A 309 -5.34 -21.26 17.65
CA LEU A 309 -5.39 -22.48 18.46
C LEU A 309 -6.79 -22.73 19.02
N GLN A 310 -7.49 -21.67 19.46
CA GLN A 310 -8.86 -21.76 19.94
C GLN A 310 -9.83 -22.18 18.82
N VAL A 311 -9.69 -21.62 17.61
CA VAL A 311 -10.48 -22.04 16.44
C VAL A 311 -10.27 -23.52 16.13
N VAL A 312 -9.03 -24.01 16.16
CA VAL A 312 -8.76 -25.44 15.95
C VAL A 312 -9.50 -26.26 17.01
N LYS A 313 -9.35 -25.90 18.29
CA LYS A 313 -9.96 -26.59 19.43
C LYS A 313 -11.49 -26.65 19.34
N ASP A 314 -12.13 -25.53 19.01
CA ASP A 314 -13.59 -25.41 18.98
C ASP A 314 -14.23 -26.14 17.79
N ASN A 315 -13.44 -26.48 16.77
CA ASN A 315 -13.94 -27.03 15.52
C ASN A 315 -13.45 -28.47 15.24
N LEU A 316 -12.87 -29.16 16.21
CA LEU A 316 -12.50 -30.59 16.05
C LEU A 316 -13.71 -31.49 15.78
N GLY A 317 -14.91 -31.12 16.24
CA GLY A 317 -16.14 -31.87 15.98
C GLY A 317 -16.64 -31.79 14.54
N LEU A 318 -16.05 -30.95 13.69
CA LEU A 318 -16.37 -30.85 12.27
C LEU A 318 -15.50 -31.77 11.42
N GLU A 319 -16.02 -32.17 10.26
CA GLU A 319 -15.26 -32.94 9.27
C GLU A 319 -14.50 -32.00 8.33
N TRP A 320 -13.23 -31.74 8.63
CA TRP A 320 -12.28 -31.03 7.78
C TRP A 320 -10.93 -31.75 7.80
N ASP A 321 -10.12 -31.55 6.77
CA ASP A 321 -8.79 -32.15 6.60
C ASP A 321 -7.68 -31.07 6.68
N TYR A 322 -8.00 -29.82 6.31
CA TYR A 322 -7.09 -28.68 6.33
C TYR A 322 -7.73 -27.45 6.96
N ILE A 323 -6.95 -26.65 7.69
CA ILE A 323 -7.30 -25.28 8.07
C ILE A 323 -6.41 -24.27 7.33
N VAL A 324 -7.00 -23.25 6.72
CA VAL A 324 -6.29 -22.21 5.98
C VAL A 324 -6.81 -20.83 6.37
N ASN A 325 -5.92 -19.91 6.76
CA ASN A 325 -6.31 -18.59 7.28
C ASN A 325 -6.28 -17.47 6.22
N PHE A 326 -7.19 -16.50 6.34
CA PHE A 326 -7.38 -15.35 5.43
C PHE A 326 -7.74 -14.09 6.20
N SER A 327 -7.36 -12.91 5.71
CA SER A 327 -7.88 -11.62 6.19
C SER A 327 -8.92 -11.02 5.24
N GLU A 328 -9.53 -9.91 5.62
CA GLU A 328 -10.42 -9.12 4.75
C GLU A 328 -9.75 -8.55 3.48
N SER A 329 -8.43 -8.69 3.38
CA SER A 329 -7.60 -8.13 2.31
C SER A 329 -6.96 -9.20 1.41
N ASP A 330 -7.32 -10.46 1.61
CA ASP A 330 -6.93 -11.56 0.74
C ASP A 330 -7.99 -11.75 -0.35
N PHE A 331 -7.55 -12.24 -1.51
CA PHE A 331 -8.44 -12.57 -2.63
C PHE A 331 -7.84 -13.71 -3.46
N PRO A 332 -8.62 -14.63 -4.03
CA PRO A 332 -8.11 -15.64 -4.95
C PRO A 332 -7.66 -14.99 -6.25
N VAL A 333 -6.61 -15.53 -6.86
CA VAL A 333 -6.06 -15.10 -8.16
C VAL A 333 -6.04 -16.22 -9.19
N LEU A 334 -6.33 -17.44 -8.74
CA LEU A 334 -6.59 -18.64 -9.53
C LEU A 334 -7.94 -19.23 -9.10
N PRO A 335 -8.58 -20.05 -9.96
CA PRO A 335 -9.77 -20.81 -9.59
C PRO A 335 -9.57 -21.64 -8.33
N ILE A 336 -10.63 -21.72 -7.51
CA ILE A 336 -10.60 -22.48 -6.25
C ILE A 336 -10.44 -23.98 -6.50
N GLU A 337 -10.97 -24.49 -7.62
CA GLU A 337 -10.75 -25.87 -8.06
C GLU A 337 -9.25 -26.20 -8.23
N ASP A 338 -8.44 -25.25 -8.73
CA ASP A 338 -6.99 -25.47 -8.88
C ASP A 338 -6.31 -25.56 -7.51
N PHE A 339 -6.81 -24.78 -6.53
CA PHE A 339 -6.32 -24.87 -5.15
C PHE A 339 -6.69 -26.20 -4.52
N GLU A 340 -7.93 -26.68 -4.70
CA GLU A 340 -8.38 -27.99 -4.25
C GLU A 340 -7.53 -29.12 -4.85
N ASN A 341 -7.22 -29.06 -6.16
CA ASN A 341 -6.36 -30.03 -6.84
C ASN A 341 -4.94 -30.09 -6.22
N LEU A 342 -4.39 -28.95 -5.80
CA LEU A 342 -3.10 -28.93 -5.10
C LEU A 342 -3.17 -29.62 -3.73
N ILE A 343 -4.24 -29.38 -2.98
CA ILE A 343 -4.44 -30.00 -1.66
C ILE A 343 -4.63 -31.53 -1.82
N ASP A 344 -5.45 -31.95 -2.77
CA ASP A 344 -5.74 -33.37 -3.04
C ASP A 344 -4.49 -34.16 -3.50
N SER A 345 -3.54 -33.50 -4.18
CA SER A 345 -2.30 -34.14 -4.64
C SER A 345 -1.23 -34.30 -3.56
N HIS A 346 -1.38 -33.67 -2.38
CA HIS A 346 -0.38 -33.66 -1.31
C HIS A 346 -0.99 -33.87 0.08
N VAL A 347 -1.86 -34.88 0.20
CA VAL A 347 -2.51 -35.24 1.47
C VAL A 347 -1.49 -35.43 2.59
N GLY A 348 -1.75 -34.84 3.75
CA GLY A 348 -0.90 -34.93 4.94
C GLY A 348 0.20 -33.86 5.05
N TYR A 349 0.48 -33.08 4.00
CA TYR A 349 1.49 -32.02 4.02
C TYR A 349 0.92 -30.68 4.49
N SER A 350 1.63 -29.97 5.38
CA SER A 350 1.29 -28.59 5.76
C SER A 350 2.05 -27.55 4.93
N TYR A 351 1.40 -26.46 4.58
CA TYR A 351 1.89 -25.37 3.74
C TYR A 351 2.43 -24.23 4.60
N LEU A 352 3.76 -24.19 4.74
CA LEU A 352 4.50 -23.24 5.57
C LEU A 352 5.62 -22.61 4.74
N ALA A 353 5.53 -21.31 4.45
CA ALA A 353 6.63 -20.58 3.82
C ALA A 353 7.61 -20.05 4.88
N SER A 354 8.86 -20.54 4.85
CA SER A 354 9.96 -20.00 5.65
C SER A 354 10.51 -18.69 5.07
N HIS A 355 11.27 -17.94 5.88
CA HIS A 355 11.78 -16.60 5.58
C HIS A 355 12.71 -16.49 4.35
N GLY A 356 13.25 -17.61 3.84
CA GLY A 356 14.00 -17.67 2.58
C GLY A 356 15.44 -17.13 2.62
N TYR A 357 16.01 -16.95 3.82
CA TYR A 357 17.41 -16.56 4.05
C TYR A 357 17.96 -17.32 5.26
N ASN A 358 19.07 -16.88 5.87
CA ASN A 358 19.65 -17.52 7.05
C ASN A 358 18.75 -17.39 8.31
N THR A 359 18.43 -18.51 8.97
CA THR A 359 17.55 -18.57 10.15
C THR A 359 18.13 -17.87 11.38
N ALA A 360 19.44 -17.92 11.62
CA ALA A 360 20.06 -17.16 12.69
C ALA A 360 19.80 -15.65 12.57
N ARG A 361 19.86 -15.13 11.33
CA ARG A 361 19.52 -13.73 11.04
C ARG A 361 18.02 -13.45 11.20
N PHE A 362 17.16 -14.41 10.90
CA PHE A 362 15.71 -14.30 11.11
C PHE A 362 15.39 -14.15 12.61
N LEU A 363 15.99 -14.99 13.47
CA LEU A 363 15.81 -14.91 14.92
C LEU A 363 16.18 -13.54 15.49
N GLN A 364 17.31 -12.98 15.05
CA GLN A 364 17.72 -11.63 15.45
C GLN A 364 16.72 -10.55 15.01
N LYS A 365 16.23 -10.62 13.76
CA LYS A 365 15.29 -9.61 13.22
C LYS A 365 13.89 -9.68 13.82
N GLN A 366 13.43 -10.88 14.14
CA GLN A 366 12.11 -11.10 14.74
C GLN A 366 12.09 -10.84 16.25
N GLY A 367 13.24 -10.53 16.85
CA GLY A 367 13.34 -10.19 18.27
C GLY A 367 13.19 -11.40 19.19
N PHE A 368 13.53 -12.60 18.72
CA PHE A 368 13.44 -13.83 19.51
C PHE A 368 14.22 -13.70 20.83
N GLU A 369 15.35 -12.99 20.83
CA GLU A 369 16.19 -12.77 22.02
C GLU A 369 15.50 -11.98 23.14
N PHE A 370 14.29 -11.46 22.92
CA PHE A 370 13.54 -10.67 23.89
C PHE A 370 12.29 -11.41 24.36
N VAL A 371 11.90 -11.12 25.61
CA VAL A 371 10.59 -11.46 26.15
C VAL A 371 9.62 -10.32 25.84
N PHE A 372 8.52 -10.66 25.18
CA PHE A 372 7.39 -9.76 24.98
C PHE A 372 6.20 -10.16 25.84
N LEU A 373 5.39 -9.19 26.24
CA LEU A 373 4.17 -9.41 27.01
C LEU A 373 3.01 -8.62 26.41
N GLU A 374 1.93 -9.32 26.06
CA GLU A 374 0.72 -8.69 25.54
C GLU A 374 -0.20 -8.24 26.68
N CYS A 375 -0.49 -6.94 26.72
CA CYS A 375 -1.38 -6.34 27.71
C CYS A 375 -1.73 -4.90 27.33
N GLU A 376 -2.93 -4.41 27.71
CA GLU A 376 -3.47 -3.09 27.29
C GLU A 376 -3.52 -2.90 25.77
N GLU A 377 -3.79 -3.98 25.03
CA GLU A 377 -3.76 -3.99 23.56
C GLU A 377 -2.40 -3.52 23.00
N ARG A 378 -1.33 -3.82 23.74
CA ARG A 378 0.05 -3.48 23.41
C ARG A 378 0.99 -4.66 23.68
N MET A 379 2.03 -4.78 22.85
CA MET A 379 3.16 -5.69 23.08
C MET A 379 4.32 -4.95 23.76
N TRP A 380 4.56 -5.27 25.03
CA TRP A 380 5.62 -4.72 25.87
C TRP A 380 6.89 -5.54 25.74
N ARG A 381 8.03 -4.91 25.49
CA ARG A 381 9.33 -5.59 25.50
C ARG A 381 9.97 -5.40 26.87
N ILE A 382 10.17 -6.48 27.62
CA ILE A 382 10.45 -6.40 29.07
C ILE A 382 11.82 -6.91 29.50
N GLY A 383 12.55 -7.63 28.64
CA GLY A 383 13.88 -8.15 28.98
C GLY A 383 14.45 -9.06 27.91
N LYS A 384 15.69 -9.50 28.09
CA LYS A 384 16.30 -10.54 27.25
C LYS A 384 15.95 -11.94 27.75
N ARG A 385 15.81 -12.87 26.81
CA ARG A 385 15.51 -14.28 27.04
C ARG A 385 16.78 -15.11 27.06
N ASP A 386 16.88 -16.01 28.02
CA ASP A 386 17.69 -17.22 27.87
C ASP A 386 16.87 -18.29 27.13
N PHE A 387 17.26 -18.62 25.91
CA PHE A 387 16.47 -19.53 25.08
C PHE A 387 16.59 -20.96 25.55
N PRO A 388 15.48 -21.73 25.57
CA PRO A 388 15.55 -23.15 25.86
C PRO A 388 16.55 -23.89 24.96
N ALA A 389 17.18 -24.90 25.56
CA ALA A 389 18.01 -25.87 24.86
C ALA A 389 17.17 -26.80 23.97
N ASN A 390 17.81 -27.45 22.99
CA ASN A 390 17.24 -28.55 22.20
C ASN A 390 15.97 -28.22 21.39
N ILE A 391 15.80 -26.95 21.01
CA ILE A 391 14.73 -26.50 20.14
C ILE A 391 15.30 -25.90 18.86
N ARG A 392 14.86 -26.40 17.70
CA ARG A 392 15.10 -25.76 16.41
C ARG A 392 13.99 -24.75 16.13
N ILE A 393 14.34 -23.51 15.83
CA ILE A 393 13.34 -22.50 15.45
C ILE A 393 13.37 -22.32 13.93
N ASP A 394 12.20 -22.18 13.33
CA ASP A 394 12.06 -21.63 11.99
C ASP A 394 10.81 -20.73 11.93
N GLY A 395 10.65 -19.98 10.85
CA GLY A 395 9.48 -19.14 10.64
C GLY A 395 9.48 -18.42 9.29
N GLY A 396 8.45 -17.65 9.04
CA GLY A 396 8.29 -16.86 7.83
C GLY A 396 6.91 -16.23 7.77
N SER A 397 6.03 -16.75 6.93
CA SER A 397 4.67 -16.22 6.77
C SER A 397 3.73 -16.74 7.85
N ASP A 398 2.89 -15.87 8.41
CA ASP A 398 1.73 -16.20 9.27
C ASP A 398 0.46 -16.60 8.48
N TRP A 399 0.59 -16.76 7.17
CA TRP A 399 -0.42 -17.31 6.28
C TRP A 399 -0.06 -18.75 6.07
N VAL A 400 -0.87 -19.64 6.62
CA VAL A 400 -0.53 -21.06 6.78
C VAL A 400 -1.69 -21.92 6.32
N GLY A 401 -1.36 -23.05 5.70
CA GLY A 401 -2.29 -24.15 5.49
C GLY A 401 -1.86 -25.32 6.35
N ILE A 402 -2.61 -25.67 7.37
CA ILE A 402 -2.21 -26.71 8.34
C ILE A 402 -3.08 -27.94 8.13
N HIS A 403 -2.43 -29.09 7.92
CA HIS A 403 -3.12 -30.38 7.89
C HIS A 403 -3.64 -30.73 9.29
N ARG A 404 -4.82 -31.35 9.37
CA ARG A 404 -5.53 -31.65 10.61
C ARG A 404 -4.69 -32.32 11.68
N GLU A 405 -3.88 -33.32 11.32
CA GLU A 405 -3.02 -34.00 12.30
C GLU A 405 -2.03 -33.06 13.02
N LEU A 406 -1.44 -32.09 12.30
CA LEU A 406 -0.54 -31.11 12.90
C LEU A 406 -1.33 -30.06 13.70
N ALA A 407 -2.52 -29.68 13.25
CA ALA A 407 -3.41 -28.78 13.97
C ALA A 407 -3.87 -29.39 15.30
N GLU A 408 -4.29 -30.66 15.32
CA GLU A 408 -4.66 -31.39 16.54
C GLU A 408 -3.46 -31.57 17.48
N TYR A 409 -2.30 -31.90 16.93
CA TYR A 409 -1.06 -31.99 17.71
C TYR A 409 -0.72 -30.66 18.39
N SER A 410 -0.96 -29.53 17.73
CA SER A 410 -0.64 -28.19 18.25
C SER A 410 -1.40 -27.82 19.53
N ILE A 411 -2.59 -28.40 19.72
CA ILE A 411 -3.45 -28.22 20.90
C ILE A 411 -3.44 -29.43 21.85
N SER A 412 -2.57 -30.42 21.62
CA SER A 412 -2.46 -31.58 22.51
C SER A 412 -2.14 -31.15 23.95
N GLU A 413 -2.84 -31.77 24.90
CA GLU A 413 -2.65 -31.57 26.35
C GLU A 413 -1.87 -32.74 27.00
N THR A 414 -1.47 -33.74 26.21
CA THR A 414 -0.67 -34.89 26.67
C THR A 414 0.76 -34.87 26.16
N GLU A 415 1.02 -34.18 25.05
CA GLU A 415 2.33 -34.13 24.40
C GLU A 415 3.14 -32.94 24.91
N GLU A 416 4.36 -33.19 25.37
CA GLU A 416 5.18 -32.20 26.08
C GLU A 416 5.64 -31.03 25.17
N ILE A 417 6.03 -31.32 23.92
CA ILE A 417 6.49 -30.32 22.95
C ILE A 417 5.43 -29.25 22.67
N PRO A 418 4.20 -29.58 22.22
CA PRO A 418 3.19 -28.57 21.93
C PRO A 418 2.79 -27.77 23.17
N ILE A 419 2.67 -28.39 24.35
CA ILE A 419 2.38 -27.69 25.62
C ILE A 419 3.44 -26.61 25.90
N LYS A 420 4.73 -26.99 25.86
CA LYS A 420 5.84 -26.07 26.14
C LYS A 420 6.01 -25.01 25.05
N LEU A 421 5.77 -25.36 23.79
CA LEU A 421 5.78 -24.39 22.69
C LEU A 421 4.67 -23.35 22.85
N ARG A 422 3.43 -23.73 23.21
CA ARG A 422 2.36 -22.76 23.44
C ARG A 422 2.77 -21.71 24.49
N ARG A 423 3.33 -22.15 25.63
CA ARG A 423 3.85 -21.27 26.69
C ARG A 423 5.01 -20.38 26.23
N LEU A 424 5.98 -20.93 25.50
CA LEU A 424 7.09 -20.15 24.97
C LEU A 424 6.60 -19.04 24.03
N PHE A 425 5.64 -19.37 23.15
CA PHE A 425 5.14 -18.47 22.12
C PHE A 425 4.15 -17.42 22.63
N GLU A 426 3.63 -17.54 23.86
CA GLU A 426 2.91 -16.44 24.54
C GLU A 426 3.79 -15.20 24.74
N SER A 427 5.12 -15.38 24.79
CA SER A 427 6.08 -14.30 24.98
C SER A 427 6.94 -13.99 23.75
N ILE A 428 6.56 -14.53 22.58
CA ILE A 428 7.21 -14.27 21.29
C ILE A 428 6.39 -13.24 20.51
N LEU A 429 7.07 -12.26 19.94
CA LEU A 429 6.48 -11.31 18.99
C LEU A 429 6.14 -12.02 17.67
N LEU A 430 4.99 -11.70 17.06
CA LEU A 430 4.52 -12.31 15.80
C LEU A 430 4.52 -13.86 15.87
N PRO A 431 3.90 -14.47 16.89
CA PRO A 431 4.15 -15.89 17.17
C PRO A 431 3.62 -16.83 16.08
N LEU A 432 2.51 -16.48 15.39
CA LEU A 432 1.99 -17.29 14.30
C LEU A 432 2.95 -17.37 13.09
N GLU A 433 3.86 -16.40 12.91
CA GLU A 433 4.87 -16.44 11.85
C GLU A 433 5.90 -17.56 12.04
N SER A 434 5.95 -18.21 13.21
CA SER A 434 7.01 -19.18 13.53
C SER A 434 6.55 -20.38 14.37
N PHE A 435 5.36 -20.33 14.97
CA PHE A 435 4.87 -21.41 15.85
C PHE A 435 4.70 -22.72 15.09
N TYR A 436 3.95 -22.74 13.99
CA TYR A 436 3.73 -23.98 13.24
C TYR A 436 4.99 -24.49 12.52
N HIS A 437 5.86 -23.59 12.07
CA HIS A 437 7.17 -23.95 11.52
C HIS A 437 8.01 -24.66 12.58
N THR A 438 8.15 -24.03 13.74
CA THR A 438 8.91 -24.57 14.88
C THR A 438 8.30 -25.89 15.36
N LEU A 439 6.97 -25.96 15.53
CA LEU A 439 6.27 -27.18 15.92
C LEU A 439 6.54 -28.32 14.93
N SER A 440 6.50 -28.04 13.63
CA SER A 440 6.76 -29.05 12.59
C SER A 440 8.20 -29.55 12.64
N PHE A 441 9.19 -28.66 12.71
CA PHE A 441 10.61 -29.07 12.70
C PHE A 441 11.09 -29.79 13.97
N ASN A 442 10.35 -29.70 15.09
CA ASN A 442 10.68 -30.41 16.33
C ASN A 442 9.78 -31.62 16.62
N SER A 443 8.87 -31.96 15.70
CA SER A 443 7.93 -33.06 15.88
C SER A 443 8.10 -34.14 14.81
N LYS A 444 7.30 -35.20 14.92
CA LYS A 444 7.17 -36.25 13.91
C LYS A 444 6.71 -35.76 12.52
N PHE A 445 6.30 -34.50 12.39
CA PHE A 445 5.82 -33.91 11.14
C PHE A 445 6.90 -33.21 10.31
N CYS A 446 8.18 -33.29 10.70
CA CYS A 446 9.25 -32.49 10.10
C CYS A 446 9.56 -32.81 8.62
N ASP A 447 9.04 -33.90 8.06
CA ASP A 447 9.13 -34.30 6.65
C ASP A 447 7.84 -34.04 5.85
N ARG A 448 6.78 -33.56 6.49
CA ARG A 448 5.45 -33.28 5.89
C ARG A 448 5.20 -31.78 5.72
N ILE A 449 6.18 -31.07 5.17
CA ILE A 449 6.13 -29.62 4.98
C ILE A 449 6.28 -29.26 3.49
N MET A 450 5.39 -28.41 3.01
CA MET A 450 5.44 -27.75 1.72
C MET A 450 5.91 -26.30 1.93
N SER A 451 7.01 -25.91 1.28
CA SER A 451 7.63 -24.57 1.32
C SER A 451 6.82 -23.54 0.50
N SER A 452 5.56 -23.33 0.89
CA SER A 452 4.68 -22.31 0.32
C SER A 452 3.64 -21.89 1.34
N ASN A 453 3.21 -20.64 1.27
CA ASN A 453 2.07 -20.09 2.01
C ASN A 453 0.86 -19.87 1.09
N LEU A 454 0.93 -20.36 -0.16
CA LEU A 454 -0.11 -20.25 -1.18
C LEU A 454 -0.42 -18.79 -1.61
N ARG A 455 0.40 -17.82 -1.19
CA ARG A 455 0.13 -16.39 -1.32
C ARG A 455 1.18 -15.65 -2.12
N LEU A 456 0.71 -14.85 -3.08
CA LEU A 456 1.48 -13.74 -3.62
C LEU A 456 1.30 -12.51 -2.72
N THR A 457 2.39 -11.98 -2.17
CA THR A 457 2.36 -10.81 -1.27
C THR A 457 3.11 -9.62 -1.88
N ASN A 458 2.47 -8.46 -2.00
CA ASN A 458 3.06 -7.25 -2.61
C ASN A 458 4.02 -6.51 -1.66
N TRP A 459 5.18 -7.10 -1.41
CA TRP A 459 6.23 -6.48 -0.58
C TRP A 459 6.97 -5.37 -1.33
N TYR A 460 7.05 -4.19 -0.72
CA TYR A 460 7.99 -3.14 -1.10
C TYR A 460 8.55 -2.49 0.17
N ARG A 461 9.72 -2.93 0.63
CA ARG A 461 10.23 -2.66 1.98
C ARG A 461 10.51 -1.18 2.25
N LYS A 462 10.97 -0.40 1.25
CA LYS A 462 11.22 1.04 1.39
C LYS A 462 9.98 1.82 1.84
N GLN A 463 8.81 1.44 1.32
CA GLN A 463 7.54 2.06 1.73
C GLN A 463 6.82 1.27 2.84
N GLY A 464 6.86 -0.06 2.81
CA GLY A 464 6.09 -0.94 3.70
C GLY A 464 6.58 -1.00 5.15
N CYS A 465 7.81 -0.58 5.41
CA CYS A 465 8.46 -0.66 6.73
C CYS A 465 8.50 0.71 7.44
N ARG A 466 7.33 1.33 7.69
CA ARG A 466 7.21 2.61 8.42
C ARG A 466 6.96 2.36 9.91
N CYS A 467 8.03 2.35 10.71
CA CYS A 467 7.97 1.98 12.12
C CYS A 467 7.14 2.93 13.02
N ALA A 468 6.97 4.20 12.64
CA ALA A 468 6.34 5.22 13.48
C ALA A 468 4.93 4.86 13.96
N GLY A 469 4.08 4.29 13.09
CA GLY A 469 2.72 3.88 13.45
C GLY A 469 2.70 2.66 14.40
N LEU A 470 3.57 1.68 14.15
CA LEU A 470 3.61 0.43 14.90
C LEU A 470 4.14 0.59 16.33
N LYS A 471 5.02 1.57 16.59
CA LYS A 471 5.52 1.85 17.95
C LYS A 471 4.42 2.19 18.97
N LYS A 472 3.22 2.57 18.50
CA LYS A 472 2.03 2.80 19.34
C LYS A 472 1.36 1.50 19.82
N VAL A 473 1.63 0.37 19.17
CA VAL A 473 1.05 -0.95 19.47
C VAL A 473 2.11 -1.94 19.97
N VAL A 474 3.38 -1.77 19.61
CA VAL A 474 4.45 -2.71 19.95
C VAL A 474 5.78 -2.01 20.23
N ASP A 475 6.57 -2.53 21.16
CA ASP A 475 7.96 -2.10 21.41
C ASP A 475 8.95 -2.68 20.38
N TRP A 476 8.59 -2.62 19.08
CA TRP A 476 9.37 -3.16 17.96
C TRP A 476 9.03 -2.44 16.65
N CYS A 477 9.87 -2.64 15.63
CA CYS A 477 9.60 -2.16 14.28
C CYS A 477 9.16 -3.30 13.37
N GLY A 478 8.05 -3.09 12.67
CA GLY A 478 7.50 -4.06 11.72
C GLY A 478 7.40 -3.53 10.30
N CYS A 479 6.97 -4.40 9.40
CA CYS A 479 6.65 -4.08 8.03
C CYS A 479 5.28 -4.63 7.66
N SER A 480 4.65 -4.05 6.65
CA SER A 480 3.43 -4.60 6.05
C SER A 480 3.48 -4.45 4.53
N PRO A 481 2.88 -5.40 3.78
CA PRO A 481 2.81 -5.31 2.33
C PRO A 481 1.88 -4.18 1.87
N LEU A 482 2.09 -3.71 0.65
CA LEU A 482 1.27 -2.67 0.01
C LEU A 482 0.02 -3.27 -0.65
N VAL A 483 -0.98 -2.42 -0.88
CA VAL A 483 -2.13 -2.76 -1.72
C VAL A 483 -1.74 -2.80 -3.20
N PHE A 484 -2.25 -3.79 -3.94
CA PHE A 484 -2.07 -3.85 -5.40
C PHE A 484 -2.74 -2.66 -6.09
N ARG A 485 -2.07 -2.11 -7.09
CA ARG A 485 -2.47 -0.93 -7.90
C ARG A 485 -2.10 -1.15 -9.35
N LYS A 486 -2.50 -0.23 -10.25
CA LYS A 486 -2.18 -0.29 -11.68
C LYS A 486 -0.71 -0.61 -11.97
N GLU A 487 0.22 -0.05 -11.20
CA GLU A 487 1.67 -0.22 -11.39
C GLU A 487 2.18 -1.60 -10.95
N THR A 488 1.42 -2.34 -10.15
CA THR A 488 1.81 -3.64 -9.58
C THR A 488 0.85 -4.78 -9.95
N VAL A 489 -0.23 -4.47 -10.67
CA VAL A 489 -1.27 -5.45 -11.03
C VAL A 489 -0.72 -6.52 -11.98
N SER A 490 0.31 -6.19 -12.76
CA SER A 490 1.04 -7.15 -13.61
C SER A 490 1.69 -8.30 -12.82
N LYS A 491 1.81 -8.21 -11.49
CA LYS A 491 2.25 -9.35 -10.66
C LYS A 491 1.16 -10.42 -10.51
N LEU A 492 -0.11 -10.07 -10.71
CA LEU A 492 -1.27 -10.95 -10.58
C LEU A 492 -1.58 -11.75 -11.86
N GLU A 493 -0.90 -11.46 -12.97
CA GLU A 493 -1.08 -12.13 -14.25
C GLU A 493 -1.03 -13.66 -14.07
N ILE A 494 -2.00 -14.35 -14.67
CA ILE A 494 -2.23 -15.79 -14.49
C ILE A 494 -0.97 -16.63 -14.71
N GLU A 495 -0.17 -16.33 -15.73
CA GLU A 495 1.08 -17.04 -16.05
C GLU A 495 2.11 -16.93 -14.92
N LYS A 496 2.22 -15.75 -14.28
CA LYS A 496 3.18 -15.53 -13.19
C LYS A 496 2.77 -16.25 -11.91
N VAL A 497 1.48 -16.24 -11.59
CA VAL A 497 0.97 -16.93 -10.40
C VAL A 497 0.94 -18.45 -10.57
N LYS A 498 0.86 -18.97 -11.80
CA LYS A 498 1.05 -20.40 -12.11
C LYS A 498 2.52 -20.83 -12.02
N LEU A 499 3.45 -20.02 -12.55
CA LEU A 499 4.90 -20.32 -12.51
C LEU A 499 5.43 -20.52 -11.09
N LYS A 500 4.94 -19.70 -10.15
CA LYS A 500 5.15 -19.87 -8.72
C LYS A 500 3.79 -20.03 -8.05
N PRO A 501 3.26 -21.28 -7.95
CA PRO A 501 1.87 -21.57 -7.61
C PRO A 501 1.39 -20.77 -6.39
N SER A 502 0.67 -19.68 -6.68
CA SER A 502 0.11 -18.73 -5.72
C SER A 502 -1.37 -18.59 -6.02
N TYR A 503 -2.20 -19.28 -5.25
CA TYR A 503 -3.65 -19.36 -5.48
C TYR A 503 -4.39 -18.14 -4.97
N PHE A 504 -3.78 -17.44 -4.02
CA PHE A 504 -4.31 -16.25 -3.40
C PHE A 504 -3.28 -15.12 -3.44
N ALA A 505 -3.73 -13.88 -3.30
CA ALA A 505 -2.84 -12.73 -3.20
C ALA A 505 -3.28 -11.74 -2.12
N ARG A 506 -2.32 -10.90 -1.67
CA ARG A 506 -2.55 -9.81 -0.72
C ARG A 506 -1.55 -8.65 -0.84
N LYS A 507 -1.93 -7.41 -0.52
CA LYS A 507 -3.24 -6.99 0.01
C LYS A 507 -4.12 -6.36 -1.06
N PHE A 508 -5.42 -6.50 -0.89
CA PHE A 508 -6.46 -5.79 -1.62
C PHE A 508 -7.21 -4.84 -0.69
N ASP A 509 -7.63 -3.70 -1.23
CA ASP A 509 -8.46 -2.70 -0.53
C ASP A 509 -9.30 -1.97 -1.57
N SER A 510 -10.61 -2.22 -1.57
CA SER A 510 -11.52 -1.69 -2.57
C SER A 510 -11.74 -0.18 -2.47
N ILE A 511 -11.32 0.48 -1.39
CA ILE A 511 -11.33 1.95 -1.32
C ILE A 511 -10.06 2.55 -1.94
N ILE A 512 -8.99 1.76 -2.11
CA ILE A 512 -7.74 2.18 -2.76
C ILE A 512 -7.75 1.85 -4.25
N ASN A 513 -7.98 0.59 -4.61
CA ASN A 513 -7.93 0.14 -6.01
C ASN A 513 -8.89 -1.03 -6.23
N ILE A 514 -9.94 -0.77 -7.00
CA ILE A 514 -11.01 -1.73 -7.33
C ILE A 514 -10.57 -2.60 -8.51
N ASP A 515 -9.81 -2.05 -9.45
CA ASP A 515 -9.41 -2.72 -10.69
C ASP A 515 -8.55 -3.97 -10.40
N ALA A 516 -7.64 -3.89 -9.42
CA ALA A 516 -6.84 -5.03 -9.00
C ALA A 516 -7.69 -6.18 -8.43
N ILE A 517 -8.80 -5.86 -7.75
CA ILE A 517 -9.75 -6.86 -7.24
C ILE A 517 -10.55 -7.43 -8.40
N SER A 518 -11.04 -6.58 -9.32
CA SER A 518 -11.78 -7.03 -10.50
C SER A 518 -10.95 -7.94 -11.40
N LEU A 519 -9.64 -7.71 -11.53
CA LEU A 519 -8.74 -8.63 -12.24
C LEU A 519 -8.58 -9.97 -11.50
N ALA A 520 -8.36 -9.93 -10.19
CA ALA A 520 -8.21 -11.16 -9.39
C ALA A 520 -9.51 -12.00 -9.43
N GLU A 521 -10.67 -11.35 -9.39
CA GLU A 521 -11.98 -12.00 -9.50
C GLU A 521 -12.23 -12.59 -10.89
N SER A 522 -11.98 -11.83 -11.97
CA SER A 522 -12.18 -12.33 -13.33
C SER A 522 -11.31 -13.55 -13.66
N GLN A 523 -10.13 -13.65 -13.06
CA GLN A 523 -9.25 -14.81 -13.20
C GLN A 523 -9.70 -16.01 -12.35
N SER A 524 -10.26 -15.78 -11.17
CA SER A 524 -10.62 -16.85 -10.23
C SER A 524 -12.01 -17.43 -10.48
N VAL A 525 -12.94 -16.65 -11.02
CA VAL A 525 -14.32 -17.10 -11.32
C VAL A 525 -14.81 -16.59 -12.68
N PRO A 526 -14.18 -16.97 -13.80
CA PRO A 526 -14.40 -16.34 -15.12
C PRO A 526 -15.83 -16.48 -15.67
N ASN A 527 -16.58 -17.51 -15.26
CA ASN A 527 -17.88 -17.86 -15.86
C ASN A 527 -19.11 -17.44 -15.02
N SER A 528 -18.92 -16.83 -13.86
CA SER A 528 -20.01 -16.58 -12.89
C SER A 528 -20.16 -15.12 -12.46
N ILE A 529 -19.49 -14.19 -13.14
CA ILE A 529 -19.51 -12.76 -12.79
C ILE A 529 -20.38 -11.96 -13.77
N ASP A 530 -21.35 -11.21 -13.25
CA ASP A 530 -22.01 -10.16 -14.00
C ASP A 530 -21.17 -8.87 -13.98
N ILE A 531 -20.22 -8.79 -14.90
CA ILE A 531 -19.34 -7.61 -15.07
C ILE A 531 -20.12 -6.37 -15.56
N GLN A 532 -21.34 -6.54 -16.06
CA GLN A 532 -22.20 -5.45 -16.54
C GLN A 532 -23.03 -4.84 -15.41
N HIS A 533 -23.00 -5.42 -14.21
CA HIS A 533 -23.71 -4.86 -13.07
C HIS A 533 -23.16 -3.44 -12.75
N PRO A 534 -24.01 -2.40 -12.63
CA PRO A 534 -23.55 -1.01 -12.46
C PRO A 534 -22.67 -0.76 -11.23
N SER A 535 -22.75 -1.64 -10.22
CA SER A 535 -21.94 -1.53 -9.01
C SER A 535 -20.63 -2.32 -9.06
N TYR A 536 -20.36 -3.09 -10.13
CA TYR A 536 -19.24 -4.04 -10.18
C TYR A 536 -17.88 -3.37 -9.93
N ASN A 537 -17.67 -2.20 -10.54
CA ASN A 537 -16.43 -1.41 -10.38
C ASN A 537 -16.53 -0.30 -9.33
N SER A 538 -17.54 -0.36 -8.46
CA SER A 538 -17.73 0.60 -7.38
C SER A 538 -17.50 -0.03 -6.01
N SER A 539 -17.15 0.79 -5.03
CA SER A 539 -16.89 0.34 -3.67
C SER A 539 -17.63 1.18 -2.64
N PHE A 540 -18.13 0.50 -1.61
CA PHE A 540 -18.65 1.12 -0.41
C PHE A 540 -17.99 0.50 0.82
N SER A 541 -17.74 1.33 1.84
CA SER A 541 -17.32 0.86 3.16
C SER A 541 -18.00 1.68 4.23
N ASN A 542 -18.50 1.04 5.27
CA ASN A 542 -19.06 1.77 6.40
C ASN A 542 -17.97 2.45 7.23
N VAL A 543 -18.24 3.67 7.68
CA VAL A 543 -17.36 4.42 8.60
C VAL A 543 -18.03 4.77 9.93
N TYR A 544 -19.37 4.77 9.97
CA TYR A 544 -20.14 5.00 11.19
C TYR A 544 -21.52 4.34 11.08
N LYS A 545 -22.00 3.75 12.18
CA LYS A 545 -23.35 3.20 12.31
C LYS A 545 -23.85 3.43 13.74
N LYS A 546 -24.93 4.19 13.91
CA LYS A 546 -25.37 4.72 15.22
C LYS A 546 -25.62 3.62 16.26
N ASP A 547 -26.31 2.56 15.89
CA ASP A 547 -26.66 1.42 16.74
C ASP A 547 -25.44 0.59 17.21
N ILE A 548 -24.26 0.81 16.63
CA ILE A 548 -23.02 0.08 16.94
C ILE A 548 -21.94 0.99 17.53
N ASP A 549 -21.72 2.16 16.92
CA ASP A 549 -20.64 3.07 17.29
C ASP A 549 -21.06 4.09 18.37
N GLY A 550 -22.36 4.16 18.69
CA GLY A 550 -22.92 5.08 19.69
C GLY A 550 -23.13 6.49 19.15
N GLU A 551 -23.65 7.37 20.00
CA GLU A 551 -23.95 8.75 19.64
C GLU A 551 -22.68 9.60 19.56
N SER A 552 -22.65 10.50 18.58
CA SER A 552 -21.58 11.48 18.44
C SER A 552 -22.17 12.84 18.07
N VAL A 553 -22.10 13.77 19.02
CA VAL A 553 -22.64 15.13 18.87
C VAL A 553 -22.15 15.79 17.58
N HIS A 554 -20.87 15.66 17.26
CA HIS A 554 -20.32 16.26 16.04
C HIS A 554 -20.85 15.61 14.75
N ILE A 555 -20.96 14.29 14.71
CA ILE A 555 -21.44 13.57 13.52
C ILE A 555 -22.95 13.84 13.33
N GLU A 556 -23.73 13.89 14.42
CA GLU A 556 -25.14 14.25 14.36
C GLU A 556 -25.36 15.69 13.91
N ASN A 557 -24.60 16.64 14.45
CA ASN A 557 -24.70 18.05 14.04
C ASN A 557 -24.26 18.25 12.59
N PHE A 558 -23.28 17.48 12.11
CA PHE A 558 -22.95 17.41 10.68
C PHE A 558 -24.15 16.91 9.86
N ALA A 559 -24.79 15.80 10.25
CA ALA A 559 -25.95 15.27 9.54
C ALA A 559 -27.16 16.24 9.55
N LYS A 560 -27.43 16.89 10.69
CA LYS A 560 -28.44 17.97 10.80
C LYS A 560 -28.12 19.13 9.86
N SER A 561 -26.85 19.51 9.77
CA SER A 561 -26.39 20.57 8.87
C SER A 561 -26.58 20.19 7.41
N ILE A 562 -26.27 18.95 7.01
CA ILE A 562 -26.51 18.44 5.66
C ILE A 562 -28.00 18.46 5.31
N LEU A 563 -28.88 17.98 6.20
CA LEU A 563 -30.33 18.04 5.97
C LEU A 563 -30.79 19.49 5.76
N LYS A 564 -30.35 20.42 6.62
CA LYS A 564 -30.69 21.84 6.51
C LYS A 564 -30.17 22.47 5.22
N LEU A 565 -28.96 22.12 4.78
CA LEU A 565 -28.37 22.60 3.53
C LEU A 565 -29.03 22.04 2.27
N SER A 566 -29.63 20.85 2.36
CA SER A 566 -30.32 20.23 1.23
C SER A 566 -31.61 20.96 0.80
N GLY A 567 -32.18 21.78 1.69
CA GLY A 567 -33.45 22.46 1.45
C GLY A 567 -34.69 21.55 1.61
N ILE A 568 -34.51 20.28 1.99
CA ILE A 568 -35.63 19.36 2.27
C ILE A 568 -36.40 19.87 3.51
N LEU A 569 -37.71 20.07 3.35
CA LEU A 569 -38.63 20.55 4.40
C LEU A 569 -39.03 19.44 5.39
N GLU A 570 -38.05 18.70 5.89
CA GLU A 570 -38.22 17.64 6.89
C GLU A 570 -37.38 17.97 8.11
N SER A 571 -37.83 17.53 9.28
CA SER A 571 -37.05 17.68 10.51
C SER A 571 -36.19 16.45 10.75
N PHE A 572 -34.97 16.66 11.23
CA PHE A 572 -34.06 15.58 11.61
C PHE A 572 -34.61 14.78 12.80
N GLU A 573 -34.66 13.45 12.70
CA GLU A 573 -34.91 12.54 13.83
C GLU A 573 -33.59 11.94 14.31
N GLU A 574 -32.93 11.19 13.42
CA GLU A 574 -31.66 10.54 13.75
C GLU A 574 -30.75 10.31 12.54
N LEU A 575 -29.45 10.27 12.80
CA LEU A 575 -28.49 9.72 11.86
C LEU A 575 -28.45 8.20 12.01
N THR A 576 -28.56 7.46 10.91
CA THR A 576 -28.54 5.98 10.95
C THR A 576 -27.15 5.41 10.68
N ARG A 577 -26.52 5.85 9.58
CA ARG A 577 -25.18 5.41 9.17
C ARG A 577 -24.51 6.41 8.23
N ILE A 578 -23.19 6.32 8.18
CA ILE A 578 -22.35 6.97 7.19
C ILE A 578 -21.47 5.93 6.51
N ASP A 579 -21.48 5.95 5.18
CA ASP A 579 -20.62 5.14 4.34
C ASP A 579 -19.67 6.03 3.52
N VAL A 580 -18.59 5.44 3.05
CA VAL A 580 -17.77 6.03 2.00
C VAL A 580 -18.04 5.32 0.70
N PHE A 581 -18.06 6.08 -0.39
CA PHE A 581 -18.31 5.60 -1.72
C PHE A 581 -17.16 5.97 -2.66
N ARG A 582 -16.79 5.02 -3.53
CA ARG A 582 -15.84 5.25 -4.61
C ARG A 582 -16.39 4.62 -5.89
N ALA A 583 -16.64 5.45 -6.90
CA ALA A 583 -17.27 5.00 -8.14
C ALA A 583 -16.34 4.12 -9.00
N HIS A 584 -15.04 4.42 -9.04
CA HIS A 584 -13.99 3.65 -9.72
C HIS A 584 -12.60 3.97 -9.12
N SER A 585 -11.56 3.24 -9.50
CA SER A 585 -10.22 3.33 -8.89
C SER A 585 -9.54 4.70 -8.97
N THR A 586 -9.96 5.59 -9.86
CA THR A 586 -9.44 6.98 -9.97
C THR A 586 -10.40 8.03 -9.43
N ALA A 587 -11.65 7.66 -9.09
CA ALA A 587 -12.64 8.57 -8.55
C ALA A 587 -12.26 9.11 -7.16
N PRO A 588 -12.66 10.34 -6.81
CA PRO A 588 -12.57 10.82 -5.43
C PRO A 588 -13.44 9.95 -4.51
N ILE A 589 -13.06 9.89 -3.23
CA ILE A 589 -13.86 9.23 -2.20
C ILE A 589 -14.92 10.21 -1.72
N GLN A 590 -16.18 9.80 -1.82
CA GLN A 590 -17.35 10.57 -1.42
C GLN A 590 -17.96 9.99 -0.14
N ILE A 591 -18.81 10.75 0.53
CA ILE A 591 -19.46 10.37 1.78
C ILE A 591 -20.94 10.16 1.50
N VAL A 592 -21.52 9.06 2.01
CA VAL A 592 -22.95 8.79 1.93
C VAL A 592 -23.53 8.88 3.33
N VAL A 593 -24.35 9.90 3.58
CA VAL A 593 -25.01 10.13 4.87
C VAL A 593 -26.44 9.60 4.79
N THR A 594 -26.80 8.62 5.62
CA THR A 594 -28.16 8.10 5.71
C THR A 594 -28.79 8.51 7.02
N LEU A 595 -29.91 9.24 6.97
CA LEU A 595 -30.62 9.71 8.16
C LEU A 595 -32.12 9.45 8.06
N LYS A 596 -32.79 9.49 9.20
CA LYS A 596 -34.23 9.38 9.36
C LYS A 596 -34.79 10.74 9.78
N THR A 597 -35.93 11.11 9.23
CA THR A 597 -36.64 12.35 9.55
C THR A 597 -37.79 12.09 10.54
N LEU A 598 -38.30 13.13 11.22
CA LEU A 598 -39.39 12.99 12.20
C LEU A 598 -40.68 12.39 11.61
N SER A 599 -40.87 12.49 10.29
CA SER A 599 -41.97 11.83 9.57
C SER A 599 -41.77 10.32 9.37
N GLY A 600 -40.61 9.78 9.77
CA GLY A 600 -40.22 8.39 9.58
C GLY A 600 -39.52 8.10 8.25
N LYS A 601 -39.30 9.12 7.39
CA LYS A 601 -38.70 8.96 6.06
C LYS A 601 -37.20 8.79 6.17
N LEU A 602 -36.65 7.81 5.43
CA LEU A 602 -35.21 7.64 5.25
C LEU A 602 -34.73 8.49 4.07
N VAL A 603 -33.71 9.31 4.32
CA VAL A 603 -33.08 10.17 3.32
C VAL A 603 -31.59 9.85 3.24
N GLN A 604 -31.06 9.78 2.04
CA GLN A 604 -29.62 9.61 1.79
C GLN A 604 -29.06 10.81 1.05
N PHE A 605 -27.87 11.24 1.45
CA PHE A 605 -27.13 12.32 0.79
C PHE A 605 -25.78 11.80 0.34
N LEU A 606 -25.42 12.10 -0.91
CA LEU A 606 -24.05 11.99 -1.41
C LEU A 606 -23.37 13.34 -1.18
N VAL A 607 -22.32 13.34 -0.38
CA VAL A 607 -21.64 14.54 0.11
C VAL A 607 -20.16 14.48 -0.26
N ASP A 608 -19.66 15.57 -0.82
CA ASP A 608 -18.25 15.76 -1.19
C ASP A 608 -17.52 16.68 -0.20
N ARG A 609 -16.24 16.39 0.03
CA ARG A 609 -15.35 17.27 0.80
C ARG A 609 -14.76 18.34 -0.11
N VAL A 610 -15.04 19.60 0.20
CA VAL A 610 -14.46 20.76 -0.46
C VAL A 610 -13.11 21.07 0.17
N ARG A 611 -12.05 21.04 -0.65
CA ARG A 611 -10.69 21.38 -0.21
C ARG A 611 -10.41 22.86 -0.44
N HIS A 612 -9.97 23.53 0.61
CA HIS A 612 -9.49 24.92 0.59
C HIS A 612 -7.97 24.91 0.65
N ILE A 613 -7.36 24.66 -0.52
CA ILE A 613 -5.91 24.61 -0.71
C ILE A 613 -5.54 25.60 -1.79
N GLU A 614 -4.60 26.48 -1.48
CA GLU A 614 -4.02 27.44 -2.41
C GLU A 614 -2.56 27.05 -2.65
N ILE A 615 -2.21 26.72 -3.90
CA ILE A 615 -0.82 26.43 -4.30
C ILE A 615 -0.37 27.58 -5.19
N PHE A 616 0.71 28.25 -4.81
CA PHE A 616 1.25 29.38 -5.56
C PHE A 616 2.16 28.85 -6.69
N LYS A 617 1.82 29.16 -7.95
CA LYS A 617 2.50 28.61 -9.15
C LYS A 617 3.95 29.12 -9.28
N HIS A 618 4.82 28.31 -9.90
CA HIS A 618 6.21 28.63 -10.32
C HIS A 618 7.30 28.70 -9.24
N GLN A 619 7.10 28.11 -8.06
CA GLN A 619 8.15 28.04 -7.04
C GLN A 619 8.60 26.59 -6.84
N SER A 620 9.78 26.25 -7.34
CA SER A 620 10.45 25.00 -7.00
C SER A 620 11.23 25.20 -5.70
N GLN A 621 11.15 24.24 -4.79
CA GLN A 621 11.95 24.22 -3.57
C GLN A 621 13.06 23.20 -3.76
N ASN A 622 14.31 23.67 -3.87
CA ASN A 622 15.48 22.81 -4.11
C ASN A 622 15.24 21.79 -5.24
N GLY A 623 14.65 22.26 -6.35
CA GLY A 623 14.28 21.43 -7.52
C GLY A 623 13.17 20.40 -7.29
N PHE A 624 12.31 20.62 -6.31
CA PHE A 624 11.04 19.90 -6.16
C PHE A 624 9.84 20.83 -6.35
N LEU A 625 8.85 20.38 -7.11
CA LEU A 625 7.57 21.07 -7.29
C LEU A 625 6.52 20.52 -6.31
N LEU A 626 5.82 21.42 -5.63
CA LEU A 626 4.69 21.06 -4.78
C LEU A 626 3.48 20.71 -5.68
N LYS A 627 3.06 19.44 -5.64
CA LYS A 627 1.98 18.90 -6.48
C LYS A 627 0.62 18.98 -5.79
N ASN A 628 0.56 18.63 -4.50
CA ASN A 628 -0.72 18.52 -3.79
C ASN A 628 -0.54 18.59 -2.27
N LEU A 629 -1.60 18.99 -1.56
CA LEU A 629 -1.71 18.90 -0.12
C LEU A 629 -2.92 18.02 0.27
N THR A 630 -2.77 17.22 1.31
CA THR A 630 -3.86 16.45 1.90
C THR A 630 -3.73 16.45 3.41
N PHE A 631 -4.86 16.51 4.12
CA PHE A 631 -4.87 16.49 5.58
C PHE A 631 -5.98 15.59 6.13
N GLY A 632 -5.85 15.24 7.41
CA GLY A 632 -6.88 14.56 8.18
C GLY A 632 -6.36 14.15 9.55
N THR A 633 -7.04 13.23 10.23
CA THR A 633 -6.74 12.89 11.64
C THR A 633 -6.33 11.44 11.88
N LYS A 634 -6.48 10.57 10.86
CA LYS A 634 -6.07 9.16 10.91
C LYS A 634 -5.29 8.79 9.66
N TYR A 635 -4.07 9.28 9.57
CA TYR A 635 -3.19 9.10 8.43
C TYR A 635 -2.43 7.77 8.51
N GLU A 636 -2.42 7.03 7.40
CA GLU A 636 -1.66 5.80 7.25
C GLU A 636 -0.42 6.05 6.37
N TYR A 637 0.77 6.13 6.98
CA TYR A 637 2.03 6.43 6.27
C TYR A 637 2.43 5.38 5.23
N LYS A 638 1.97 4.14 5.39
CA LYS A 638 2.32 3.04 4.48
C LYS A 638 1.69 3.26 3.10
N GLU A 639 0.37 3.47 3.05
CA GLU A 639 -0.38 3.73 1.80
C GLU A 639 -0.48 5.23 1.45
N GLU A 640 0.01 6.10 2.34
CA GLU A 640 -0.05 7.56 2.25
C GLU A 640 -1.45 8.11 1.99
N LEU A 641 -2.38 7.72 2.83
CA LEU A 641 -3.75 8.20 2.74
C LEU A 641 -4.38 8.39 4.12
N CYS A 642 -5.36 9.29 4.19
CA CYS A 642 -6.17 9.48 5.38
C CYS A 642 -7.32 8.47 5.41
N ARG A 643 -7.37 7.65 6.46
CA ARG A 643 -8.46 6.69 6.74
C ARG A 643 -9.62 7.32 7.50
N GLU A 644 -9.47 8.57 7.96
CA GLU A 644 -10.60 9.39 8.40
C GLU A 644 -11.22 10.04 7.16
N TYR A 645 -12.41 9.56 6.81
CA TYR A 645 -13.09 9.92 5.58
C TYR A 645 -14.18 10.97 5.73
N ILE A 646 -14.67 11.22 6.96
CA ILE A 646 -15.77 12.16 7.19
C ILE A 646 -15.25 13.59 7.15
N GLY A 647 -14.03 13.86 7.64
CA GLY A 647 -13.39 15.17 7.68
C GLY A 647 -13.78 16.03 8.89
N ILE A 648 -14.30 15.43 9.96
CA ILE A 648 -14.66 16.15 11.19
C ILE A 648 -13.42 16.24 12.09
N ILE A 649 -12.98 17.47 12.35
CA ILE A 649 -11.83 17.80 13.19
C ILE A 649 -12.33 18.55 14.44
N THR A 650 -11.80 18.21 15.60
CA THR A 650 -12.15 18.82 16.89
C THR A 650 -10.90 19.40 17.55
N ASN A 651 -11.06 20.20 18.61
CA ASN A 651 -9.94 20.69 19.40
C ASN A 651 -9.11 19.58 20.09
N LYS A 652 -9.63 18.36 20.17
CA LYS A 652 -8.94 17.15 20.68
C LYS A 652 -8.21 16.37 19.59
N SER A 653 -8.40 16.74 18.32
CA SER A 653 -7.81 16.02 17.20
C SER A 653 -6.31 16.29 17.07
N THR A 654 -5.57 15.27 16.63
CA THR A 654 -4.26 15.46 16.01
C THR A 654 -4.46 15.55 14.52
N ILE A 655 -4.10 16.69 13.92
CA ILE A 655 -4.13 16.87 12.47
C ILE A 655 -2.81 16.40 11.90
N GLN A 656 -2.88 15.69 10.77
CA GLN A 656 -1.75 15.19 10.03
C GLN A 656 -1.83 15.75 8.61
N LEU A 657 -0.76 16.39 8.18
CA LEU A 657 -0.59 16.99 6.86
C LEU A 657 0.33 16.10 6.03
N ARG A 658 -0.03 15.91 4.76
CA ARG A 658 0.84 15.35 3.73
C ARG A 658 1.01 16.35 2.61
N ILE A 659 2.26 16.63 2.29
CA ILE A 659 2.73 17.42 1.17
C ILE A 659 3.23 16.45 0.11
N GLN A 660 2.72 16.57 -1.11
CA GLN A 660 3.15 15.73 -2.22
C GLN A 660 4.08 16.53 -3.13
N TRP A 661 5.28 16.00 -3.33
CA TRP A 661 6.34 16.59 -4.14
C TRP A 661 6.54 15.82 -5.44
N HIS A 662 7.05 16.51 -6.44
CA HIS A 662 7.52 15.93 -7.69
C HIS A 662 8.92 16.51 -7.98
N PRO A 663 9.95 15.68 -8.21
CA PRO A 663 11.28 16.17 -8.57
C PRO A 663 11.25 16.84 -9.95
N VAL A 664 12.04 17.90 -10.13
CA VAL A 664 12.35 18.51 -11.43
C VAL A 664 13.52 17.72 -12.06
N GLN A 665 13.60 17.65 -13.39
CA GLN A 665 14.56 16.81 -14.14
C GLN A 665 16.03 16.96 -13.71
N ALA A 666 16.45 18.14 -13.24
CA ALA A 666 17.83 18.45 -12.85
C ALA A 666 18.43 17.67 -11.64
N ILE A 667 17.68 16.78 -10.99
CA ILE A 667 18.04 16.20 -9.67
C ILE A 667 18.10 14.65 -9.65
N THR A 668 17.73 13.98 -10.74
CA THR A 668 17.47 12.52 -10.76
C THR A 668 18.69 11.61 -10.58
N GLU A 669 19.93 12.10 -10.72
CA GLU A 669 21.11 11.23 -10.73
C GLU A 669 21.75 10.95 -9.36
N LYS A 670 21.42 11.69 -8.30
CA LYS A 670 22.15 11.60 -7.00
C LYS A 670 21.30 11.62 -5.72
N MET A 671 19.96 11.52 -5.78
CA MET A 671 19.15 11.69 -4.56
C MET A 671 18.72 10.40 -3.84
N ASP A 672 18.96 10.40 -2.52
CA ASP A 672 18.46 9.44 -1.53
C ASP A 672 17.05 9.81 -0.97
N LYS A 673 16.46 10.93 -1.39
CA LYS A 673 15.22 11.51 -0.84
C LYS A 673 14.28 12.01 -1.95
N THR A 674 12.98 12.02 -1.67
CA THR A 674 11.91 12.37 -2.63
C THR A 674 11.16 13.64 -2.27
N SER A 675 11.67 14.41 -1.30
CA SER A 675 11.11 15.69 -0.88
C SER A 675 12.22 16.66 -0.47
N PRO A 676 11.98 17.98 -0.55
CA PRO A 676 12.91 18.99 -0.07
C PRO A 676 12.79 19.21 1.45
N GLU A 677 13.61 20.13 1.96
CA GLU A 677 13.39 20.75 3.27
C GLU A 677 12.39 21.89 3.15
N VAL A 678 11.44 21.98 4.09
CA VAL A 678 10.43 23.05 4.19
C VAL A 678 10.10 23.39 5.64
N GLU A 679 9.49 24.55 5.86
CA GLU A 679 8.93 24.95 7.15
C GLU A 679 7.39 24.98 7.08
N ILE A 680 6.72 24.49 8.13
CA ILE A 680 5.27 24.51 8.27
C ILE A 680 4.89 25.45 9.41
N ARG A 681 4.00 26.41 9.12
CA ARG A 681 3.47 27.35 10.12
C ARG A 681 1.97 27.12 10.30
N TRP A 682 1.59 26.63 11.47
CA TRP A 682 0.20 26.41 11.84
C TRP A 682 -0.38 27.67 12.48
N LYS A 683 -1.48 28.18 11.93
CA LYS A 683 -2.09 29.46 12.26
C LYS A 683 -3.53 29.32 12.75
N THR A 684 -3.87 30.19 13.69
CA THR A 684 -5.23 30.43 14.18
C THR A 684 -6.03 31.24 13.14
N PRO A 685 -7.36 31.35 13.28
CA PRO A 685 -8.18 32.21 12.41
C PRO A 685 -7.77 33.67 12.41
N GLN A 686 -7.21 34.16 13.52
CA GLN A 686 -6.66 35.52 13.64
C GLN A 686 -5.23 35.64 13.09
N ASN A 687 -4.76 34.67 12.29
CA ASN A 687 -3.41 34.56 11.72
C ASN A 687 -2.26 34.45 12.74
N ALA A 688 -2.54 34.25 14.03
CA ALA A 688 -1.49 33.99 15.02
C ALA A 688 -0.91 32.58 14.86
N ILE A 689 0.42 32.46 14.78
CA ILE A 689 1.12 31.18 14.68
C ILE A 689 1.15 30.50 16.04
N PHE A 690 0.65 29.26 16.12
CA PHE A 690 0.64 28.49 17.37
C PHE A 690 1.59 27.28 17.34
N SER A 691 2.09 26.89 16.15
CA SER A 691 3.14 25.87 16.02
C SER A 691 3.94 26.08 14.73
N THR A 692 5.25 25.90 14.80
CA THR A 692 6.15 25.93 13.64
C THR A 692 7.02 24.69 13.64
N HIS A 693 7.08 23.97 12.52
CA HIS A 693 7.90 22.77 12.37
C HIS A 693 8.77 22.87 11.11
N ARG A 694 10.07 22.59 11.24
CA ARG A 694 10.98 22.46 10.10
C ARG A 694 11.09 20.99 9.71
N LEU A 695 10.60 20.65 8.52
CA LEU A 695 10.57 19.28 8.00
C LEU A 695 11.82 18.98 7.18
N LYS A 696 12.56 17.95 7.61
CA LYS A 696 13.70 17.43 6.85
C LYS A 696 13.23 16.68 5.59
N PRO A 697 14.10 16.56 4.58
CA PRO A 697 13.87 15.70 3.42
C PRO A 697 13.42 14.29 3.82
N TYR A 698 12.40 13.79 3.13
CA TYR A 698 11.75 12.50 3.38
C TYR A 698 11.80 11.63 2.13
N ASP A 699 11.90 10.32 2.30
CA ASP A 699 11.88 9.35 1.20
C ASP A 699 10.55 8.58 1.18
N SER A 700 9.84 8.66 0.06
CA SER A 700 8.50 8.14 -0.19
C SER A 700 8.35 7.69 -1.64
N SER A 701 7.81 6.48 -1.86
CA SER A 701 7.48 6.02 -3.22
C SER A 701 6.34 6.79 -3.87
N PHE A 702 5.61 7.62 -3.11
CA PHE A 702 4.49 8.41 -3.59
C PHE A 702 4.77 9.92 -3.56
N GLY A 703 6.03 10.30 -3.27
CA GLY A 703 6.47 11.69 -3.15
C GLY A 703 5.93 12.43 -1.92
N GLY A 704 5.47 11.71 -0.89
CA GLY A 704 4.91 12.29 0.32
C GLY A 704 5.95 12.77 1.33
N GLN A 705 5.67 13.90 1.97
CA GLN A 705 6.32 14.41 3.17
C GLN A 705 5.25 14.78 4.20
N PHE A 706 5.52 14.60 5.49
CA PHE A 706 4.48 14.63 6.53
C PHE A 706 4.80 15.57 7.67
N ASP A 707 3.75 16.20 8.21
CA ASP A 707 3.76 16.89 9.49
C ASP A 707 2.54 16.50 10.33
N GLU A 708 2.61 16.69 11.64
CA GLU A 708 1.45 16.53 12.52
C GLU A 708 1.42 17.53 13.68
N VAL A 709 0.22 17.96 14.06
CA VAL A 709 0.00 18.85 15.20
C VAL A 709 -1.15 18.35 16.07
N ASN A 710 -0.90 18.21 17.37
CA ASN A 710 -1.93 17.88 18.35
C ASN A 710 -2.57 19.18 18.85
N LEU A 711 -3.84 19.41 18.47
CA LEU A 711 -4.52 20.66 18.76
C LEU A 711 -4.73 20.87 20.26
N GLU A 712 -5.05 19.82 21.01
CA GLU A 712 -5.33 19.91 22.44
C GLU A 712 -4.14 20.47 23.24
N LYS A 713 -2.93 20.04 22.86
CA LYS A 713 -1.66 20.40 23.51
C LYS A 713 -1.07 21.71 23.01
N LYS A 714 -1.38 22.12 21.78
CA LYS A 714 -0.73 23.26 21.11
C LYS A 714 -1.60 24.51 21.04
N LEU A 715 -2.93 24.38 21.08
CA LEU A 715 -3.82 25.53 21.09
C LEU A 715 -3.77 26.27 22.43
N PRO A 716 -3.57 27.61 22.43
CA PRO A 716 -3.63 28.44 23.64
C PRO A 716 -4.96 28.30 24.39
N ALA A 717 -4.94 28.33 25.72
CA ALA A 717 -6.14 28.11 26.55
C ALA A 717 -7.26 29.15 26.30
N ASN A 718 -6.90 30.38 25.96
CA ASN A 718 -7.80 31.49 25.63
C ASN A 718 -8.44 31.38 24.24
N LEU A 719 -7.90 30.54 23.34
CA LEU A 719 -8.47 30.23 22.03
C LEU A 719 -9.24 28.90 22.02
N LYS A 720 -9.43 28.29 23.21
CA LYS A 720 -10.33 27.16 23.42
C LYS A 720 -11.77 27.61 23.67
N SER A 721 -12.05 28.92 23.73
CA SER A 721 -13.40 29.45 23.95
C SER A 721 -14.27 29.27 22.69
N GLU A 722 -15.48 28.77 22.92
CA GLU A 722 -16.40 28.19 21.94
C GLU A 722 -17.24 29.22 21.16
N GLU A 723 -16.92 30.51 21.29
CA GLU A 723 -17.83 31.60 20.93
C GLU A 723 -17.58 32.22 19.55
N ASP A 724 -16.37 32.09 18.98
CA ASP A 724 -16.06 32.69 17.68
C ASP A 724 -16.19 31.69 16.53
N CYS A 725 -17.28 31.78 15.76
CA CYS A 725 -17.47 30.98 14.54
C CYS A 725 -16.54 31.40 13.38
N SER A 726 -15.56 32.27 13.58
CA SER A 726 -14.52 32.64 12.59
C SER A 726 -13.48 31.53 12.33
N SER A 727 -13.69 30.32 12.86
CA SER A 727 -12.81 29.16 13.09
C SER A 727 -12.07 28.50 11.90
N GLU A 728 -11.65 29.24 10.89
CA GLU A 728 -10.81 28.72 9.81
C GLU A 728 -9.33 28.77 10.20
N TYR A 729 -8.81 27.63 10.66
CA TYR A 729 -7.38 27.48 10.91
C TYR A 729 -6.66 27.23 9.58
N SER A 730 -5.37 27.55 9.54
CA SER A 730 -4.56 27.34 8.34
C SER A 730 -3.17 26.81 8.64
N ALA A 731 -2.54 26.24 7.61
CA ALA A 731 -1.15 25.82 7.62
C ALA A 731 -0.45 26.35 6.36
N ASP A 732 0.59 27.17 6.55
CA ASP A 732 1.43 27.65 5.46
C ASP A 732 2.62 26.70 5.28
N ILE A 733 2.89 26.33 4.03
CA ILE A 733 4.09 25.62 3.61
C ILE A 733 5.06 26.68 3.11
N VAL A 734 6.18 26.86 3.79
CA VAL A 734 7.14 27.93 3.55
C VAL A 734 8.45 27.36 3.05
N SER A 735 8.99 27.99 2.00
CA SER A 735 10.33 27.73 1.49
C SER A 735 11.38 27.98 2.58
N THR A 736 12.36 27.07 2.70
CA THR A 736 13.56 27.27 3.54
C THR A 736 14.73 27.85 2.75
N ASP A 737 14.53 28.23 1.48
CA ASP A 737 15.55 28.87 0.67
C ASP A 737 15.84 30.29 1.23
N PRO A 738 17.09 30.58 1.64
CA PRO A 738 17.47 31.89 2.16
C PRO A 738 17.27 33.03 1.15
N SER A 739 17.26 32.73 -0.15
CA SER A 739 17.11 33.73 -1.21
C SER A 739 15.65 34.14 -1.45
N SER A 740 14.67 33.33 -1.02
CA SER A 740 13.24 33.57 -1.24
C SER A 740 12.35 32.80 -0.25
N PRO A 741 12.13 33.31 0.98
CA PRO A 741 11.26 32.68 1.98
C PRO A 741 9.78 32.95 1.66
N ASN A 742 9.32 32.40 0.53
CA ASN A 742 7.94 32.54 0.07
C ASN A 742 7.05 31.41 0.57
N ILE A 743 5.75 31.71 0.70
CA ILE A 743 4.72 30.71 0.97
C ILE A 743 4.49 29.95 -0.35
N LEU A 744 4.75 28.64 -0.32
CA LEU A 744 4.56 27.73 -1.45
C LEU A 744 3.09 27.30 -1.58
N ALA A 745 2.42 27.11 -0.43
CA ALA A 745 1.00 26.79 -0.39
C ALA A 745 0.39 27.12 0.98
N THR A 746 -0.93 27.35 0.98
CA THR A 746 -1.74 27.51 2.18
C THR A 746 -2.85 26.47 2.19
N LEU A 747 -2.99 25.73 3.29
CA LEU A 747 -4.10 24.82 3.54
C LEU A 747 -5.01 25.42 4.61
N HIS A 748 -6.32 25.45 4.36
CA HIS A 748 -7.32 25.78 5.36
C HIS A 748 -8.11 24.55 5.81
N PHE A 749 -8.46 24.50 7.11
CA PHE A 749 -9.21 23.39 7.69
C PHE A 749 -10.15 23.84 8.83
N PRO A 750 -11.29 23.14 9.02
CA PRO A 750 -12.25 23.48 10.06
C PRO A 750 -11.84 22.86 11.41
N VAL A 751 -12.25 23.49 12.52
CA VAL A 751 -12.27 22.87 13.86
C VAL A 751 -13.68 23.04 14.43
N TYR A 752 -14.39 21.93 14.61
CA TYR A 752 -15.78 21.90 15.05
C TYR A 752 -15.87 21.99 16.59
N PRO A 753 -16.60 22.98 17.15
CA PRO A 753 -16.87 23.07 18.59
C PRO A 753 -17.85 21.99 19.05
N ILE A 754 -17.91 21.67 20.34
CA ILE A 754 -18.80 20.59 20.84
C ILE A 754 -20.27 21.05 20.83
N ASP A 755 -20.56 22.24 21.38
CA ASP A 755 -21.93 22.65 21.72
C ASP A 755 -22.48 23.85 20.90
N ASN A 756 -22.00 24.05 19.66
CA ASN A 756 -22.46 25.17 18.82
C ASN A 756 -22.93 24.72 17.44
N SER A 757 -24.23 24.41 17.31
CA SER A 757 -24.85 23.95 16.07
C SER A 757 -24.78 24.96 14.92
N ASP A 758 -24.75 26.27 15.22
CA ASP A 758 -24.66 27.31 14.20
C ASP A 758 -23.25 27.37 13.59
N CYS A 759 -22.19 27.23 14.39
CA CYS A 759 -20.84 27.07 13.86
C CYS A 759 -20.72 25.78 13.03
N HIS A 760 -21.33 24.66 13.46
CA HIS A 760 -21.37 23.42 12.67
C HIS A 760 -21.99 23.63 11.29
N PHE A 761 -23.12 24.34 11.24
CA PHE A 761 -23.79 24.65 9.98
C PHE A 761 -22.91 25.50 9.05
N LYS A 762 -22.29 26.56 9.58
CA LYS A 762 -21.38 27.44 8.83
C LYS A 762 -20.18 26.67 8.27
N LEU A 763 -19.52 25.86 9.09
CA LEU A 763 -18.36 25.06 8.69
C LEU A 763 -18.75 23.96 7.70
N THR A 764 -19.86 23.27 7.94
CA THR A 764 -20.37 22.24 7.01
C THR A 764 -20.63 22.85 5.65
N ARG A 765 -21.31 24.01 5.59
CA ARG A 765 -21.57 24.75 4.34
C ARG A 765 -20.30 25.15 3.59
N ARG A 766 -19.21 25.43 4.31
CA ARG A 766 -17.93 25.87 3.72
C ARG A 766 -17.09 24.69 3.21
N PHE A 767 -17.06 23.58 3.94
CA PHE A 767 -16.14 22.46 3.69
C PHE A 767 -16.81 21.23 3.05
N PHE A 768 -18.12 21.25 2.84
CA PHE A 768 -18.87 20.15 2.24
C PHE A 768 -19.89 20.63 1.23
N ASP A 769 -20.06 19.86 0.16
CA ASP A 769 -21.07 20.07 -0.86
C ASP A 769 -21.98 18.84 -0.96
N ILE A 770 -23.29 19.08 -1.11
CA ILE A 770 -24.27 18.02 -1.38
C ILE A 770 -24.32 17.81 -2.89
N SER A 771 -23.85 16.65 -3.32
CA SER A 771 -23.75 16.27 -4.73
C SER A 771 -25.03 15.64 -5.23
N ASP A 772 -25.65 14.77 -4.42
CA ASP A 772 -26.96 14.21 -4.72
C ASP A 772 -27.75 13.92 -3.44
N SER A 773 -29.07 13.78 -3.57
CA SER A 773 -29.94 13.35 -2.48
C SER A 773 -30.97 12.34 -2.98
N CYS A 774 -31.31 11.39 -2.11
CA CYS A 774 -32.25 10.33 -2.37
C CYS A 774 -33.31 10.32 -1.27
N GLU A 775 -34.53 10.70 -1.63
CA GLU A 775 -35.67 10.82 -0.73
C GLU A 775 -36.51 9.53 -0.61
N SER A 776 -36.41 8.61 -1.57
CA SER A 776 -37.00 7.28 -1.48
C SER A 776 -36.34 6.31 -2.44
N LEU A 777 -36.32 5.03 -2.07
CA LEU A 777 -35.75 3.96 -2.91
C LEU A 777 -36.37 3.94 -4.31
N GLU A 778 -37.67 4.23 -4.42
CA GLU A 778 -38.41 4.22 -5.68
C GLU A 778 -38.08 5.42 -6.57
N LYS A 779 -38.02 6.64 -6.03
CA LYS A 779 -37.59 7.84 -6.78
C LYS A 779 -36.15 7.70 -7.29
N CYS A 780 -35.28 7.10 -6.50
CA CYS A 780 -33.87 6.90 -6.87
C CYS A 780 -33.68 5.76 -7.85
N LYS A 781 -34.44 4.67 -7.73
CA LYS A 781 -34.53 3.64 -8.77
C LYS A 781 -34.98 4.23 -10.09
N THR A 782 -36.00 5.10 -10.10
CA THR A 782 -36.46 5.79 -11.32
C THR A 782 -35.36 6.66 -11.93
N LYS A 783 -34.65 7.46 -11.14
CA LYS A 783 -33.52 8.29 -11.60
C LYS A 783 -32.37 7.45 -12.18
N MET A 784 -32.00 6.35 -11.53
CA MET A 784 -30.99 5.41 -12.04
C MET A 784 -31.45 4.65 -13.29
N ASN A 785 -32.71 4.20 -13.34
CA ASN A 785 -33.24 3.45 -14.48
C ASN A 785 -33.33 4.32 -15.73
N LEU A 786 -33.62 5.62 -15.58
CA LEU A 786 -33.58 6.59 -16.69
C LEU A 786 -32.16 6.73 -17.26
N LEU A 787 -31.15 6.85 -16.40
CA LEU A 787 -29.75 6.96 -16.83
C LEU A 787 -29.22 5.66 -17.45
N LEU A 788 -29.48 4.52 -16.82
CA LEU A 788 -29.05 3.20 -17.32
C LEU A 788 -29.77 2.83 -18.62
N GLY A 789 -31.06 3.16 -18.75
CA GLY A 789 -31.82 3.01 -19.98
C GLY A 789 -31.24 3.86 -21.11
N PHE A 790 -30.83 5.10 -20.79
CA PHE A 790 -30.18 6.00 -21.72
C PHE A 790 -28.80 5.49 -22.19
N VAL A 791 -27.91 5.11 -21.26
CA VAL A 791 -26.59 4.58 -21.58
C VAL A 791 -26.70 3.31 -22.44
N LYS A 792 -27.55 2.35 -22.04
CA LYS A 792 -27.77 1.12 -22.82
C LYS A 792 -28.34 1.39 -24.22
N LYS A 793 -29.16 2.44 -24.37
CA LYS A 793 -29.72 2.83 -25.67
C LYS A 793 -28.61 3.37 -26.58
N ILE A 794 -27.76 4.29 -26.10
CA ILE A 794 -26.66 4.85 -26.90
C ILE A 794 -25.59 3.79 -27.21
N GLU A 795 -25.26 2.90 -26.26
CA GLU A 795 -24.36 1.77 -26.49
C GLU A 795 -24.87 0.79 -27.56
N ARG A 796 -26.19 0.58 -27.63
CA ARG A 796 -26.79 -0.27 -28.65
C ARG A 796 -26.69 0.38 -30.02
N LEU A 797 -26.94 1.69 -30.10
CA LEU A 797 -26.86 2.46 -31.34
C LEU A 797 -25.41 2.56 -31.84
N SER A 798 -24.43 2.75 -30.94
CA SER A 798 -23.01 2.82 -31.29
C SER A 798 -22.45 1.48 -31.81
N LYS A 799 -23.06 0.35 -31.45
CA LYS A 799 -22.68 -0.99 -31.91
C LYS A 799 -23.43 -1.45 -33.18
N CYS A 800 -24.46 -0.74 -33.62
CA CYS A 800 -25.22 -1.08 -34.82
C CYS A 800 -24.57 -0.50 -36.09
N ARG A 801 -24.13 -1.37 -37.02
CA ARG A 801 -23.46 -0.97 -38.29
C ARG A 801 -24.32 -0.17 -39.29
N ASN A 802 -25.63 -0.01 -39.05
CA ASN A 802 -26.59 0.53 -40.01
C ASN A 802 -27.31 1.82 -39.58
N ILE A 803 -26.93 2.42 -38.44
CA ILE A 803 -27.56 3.65 -37.95
C ILE A 803 -26.68 4.83 -38.34
N SER A 804 -27.28 5.83 -38.98
CA SER A 804 -26.57 7.05 -39.33
C SER A 804 -26.39 7.90 -38.06
N ILE A 805 -25.26 8.58 -37.93
CA ILE A 805 -24.99 9.39 -36.75
C ILE A 805 -25.94 10.60 -36.63
N GLU A 806 -26.55 11.00 -37.75
CA GLU A 806 -27.65 11.96 -37.74
C GLU A 806 -28.87 11.43 -36.97
N GLU A 807 -29.22 10.14 -37.10
CA GLU A 807 -30.31 9.52 -36.34
C GLU A 807 -30.00 9.50 -34.83
N LEU A 808 -28.73 9.25 -34.46
CA LEU A 808 -28.29 9.34 -33.06
C LEU A 808 -28.41 10.76 -32.51
N CYS A 809 -28.01 11.77 -33.29
CA CYS A 809 -28.13 13.17 -32.90
C CYS A 809 -29.59 13.62 -32.79
N GLU A 810 -30.48 13.11 -33.64
CA GLU A 810 -31.93 13.36 -33.52
C GLU A 810 -32.50 12.75 -32.24
N GLU A 811 -32.05 11.56 -31.86
CA GLU A 811 -32.42 10.98 -30.58
C GLU A 811 -31.92 11.82 -29.40
N ILE A 812 -30.65 12.26 -29.41
CA ILE A 812 -30.10 13.16 -28.40
C ILE A 812 -30.91 14.47 -28.34
N ASN A 813 -31.26 15.04 -29.50
CA ASN A 813 -32.09 16.24 -29.60
C ASN A 813 -33.47 16.05 -28.96
N SER A 814 -34.09 14.87 -29.11
CA SER A 814 -35.41 14.54 -28.54
C SER A 814 -35.44 14.39 -27.00
N MET A 815 -34.28 14.34 -26.34
CA MET A 815 -34.18 14.09 -24.90
C MET A 815 -34.66 15.27 -24.05
N ASP A 816 -35.34 14.96 -22.96
CA ASP A 816 -35.76 15.94 -21.95
C ASP A 816 -34.52 16.51 -21.21
N GLN A 817 -34.43 17.83 -21.16
CA GLN A 817 -33.33 18.55 -20.50
C GLN A 817 -33.22 18.23 -18.99
N SER A 818 -34.31 17.79 -18.35
CA SER A 818 -34.34 17.43 -16.93
C SER A 818 -33.43 16.24 -16.57
N VAL A 819 -33.14 15.35 -17.53
CA VAL A 819 -32.21 14.21 -17.36
C VAL A 819 -30.80 14.68 -17.03
N PHE A 820 -30.39 15.82 -17.58
CA PHE A 820 -29.03 16.34 -17.46
C PHE A 820 -28.80 17.19 -16.20
N LYS A 821 -29.87 17.62 -15.51
CA LYS A 821 -29.79 18.54 -14.36
C LYS A 821 -28.87 18.05 -13.24
N SER A 822 -28.84 16.74 -12.98
CA SER A 822 -27.97 16.17 -11.95
C SER A 822 -26.49 16.07 -12.34
N PHE A 823 -26.19 16.24 -13.63
CA PHE A 823 -24.83 16.12 -14.18
C PHE A 823 -24.23 17.47 -14.56
N LEU A 824 -24.98 18.57 -14.43
CA LEU A 824 -24.48 19.90 -14.76
C LEU A 824 -23.23 20.21 -13.91
N PRO A 825 -22.11 20.60 -14.54
CA PRO A 825 -20.91 20.97 -13.82
C PRO A 825 -21.18 22.18 -12.93
N LYS A 826 -20.96 22.05 -11.62
CA LYS A 826 -21.23 23.12 -10.66
C LYS A 826 -20.12 24.17 -10.69
N PHE A 827 -20.52 25.45 -10.70
CA PHE A 827 -19.61 26.58 -10.59
C PHE A 827 -19.45 27.04 -9.14
N ASP A 828 -18.20 27.14 -8.70
CA ASP A 828 -17.84 27.78 -7.45
C ASP A 828 -17.64 29.28 -7.72
N PHE A 829 -18.43 30.14 -7.07
CA PHE A 829 -18.37 31.60 -7.21
C PHE A 829 -17.00 32.19 -6.83
N PHE A 830 -16.17 31.44 -6.11
CA PHE A 830 -14.87 31.89 -5.61
C PHE A 830 -13.65 31.31 -6.37
N LYS A 831 -13.86 30.47 -7.39
CA LYS A 831 -12.76 29.95 -8.23
C LYS A 831 -12.78 30.56 -9.64
N PRO A 832 -11.65 31.09 -10.15
CA PRO A 832 -11.60 31.82 -11.41
C PRO A 832 -11.58 30.94 -12.68
N SER A 833 -11.74 29.61 -12.55
CA SER A 833 -11.76 28.73 -13.73
C SER A 833 -13.00 29.02 -14.59
N ALA A 834 -12.78 29.48 -15.81
CA ALA A 834 -13.82 29.96 -16.71
C ALA A 834 -14.81 28.87 -17.17
N ILE A 835 -14.31 27.67 -17.45
CA ILE A 835 -15.07 26.57 -18.08
C ILE A 835 -14.91 25.31 -17.22
N ARG A 836 -16.00 24.57 -17.02
CA ARG A 836 -16.05 23.33 -16.25
C ARG A 836 -16.63 22.22 -17.11
N TYR A 837 -16.31 20.96 -16.80
CA TYR A 837 -17.00 19.82 -17.38
C TYR A 837 -17.28 18.74 -16.34
N ALA A 838 -18.23 17.87 -16.63
CA ALA A 838 -18.55 16.69 -15.84
C ALA A 838 -18.79 15.50 -16.77
N ASP A 839 -18.17 14.36 -16.47
CA ASP A 839 -18.42 13.12 -17.20
C ASP A 839 -19.78 12.54 -16.84
N VAL A 840 -20.56 12.18 -17.86
CA VAL A 840 -21.84 11.48 -17.71
C VAL A 840 -21.65 9.98 -17.86
N TYR A 841 -20.86 9.56 -18.86
CA TYR A 841 -20.50 8.16 -19.11
C TYR A 841 -19.25 8.09 -19.99
N LYS A 842 -18.36 7.11 -19.77
CA LYS A 842 -17.15 6.94 -20.57
C LYS A 842 -16.74 5.47 -20.68
N ASP A 843 -16.60 4.99 -21.91
CA ASP A 843 -15.91 3.74 -22.25
C ASP A 843 -15.14 3.90 -23.59
N GLU A 844 -14.66 2.81 -24.17
CA GLU A 844 -13.96 2.81 -25.46
C GLU A 844 -14.88 3.11 -26.66
N SER A 845 -16.18 2.88 -26.52
CA SER A 845 -17.17 3.04 -27.59
C SER A 845 -17.85 4.41 -27.59
N VAL A 846 -17.95 5.06 -26.44
CA VAL A 846 -18.63 6.34 -26.27
C VAL A 846 -18.06 7.14 -25.10
N HIS A 847 -17.93 8.46 -25.29
CA HIS A 847 -17.67 9.39 -24.19
C HIS A 847 -18.74 10.47 -24.18
N MET A 848 -19.46 10.58 -23.07
CA MET A 848 -20.53 11.56 -22.83
C MET A 848 -20.11 12.50 -21.70
N ASN A 849 -20.17 13.80 -21.95
CA ASN A 849 -19.83 14.81 -20.95
C ASN A 849 -20.73 16.04 -21.06
N ILE A 850 -20.74 16.87 -20.03
CA ILE A 850 -21.42 18.17 -20.04
C ILE A 850 -20.37 19.24 -19.78
N PHE A 851 -20.31 20.24 -20.64
CA PHE A 851 -19.53 21.45 -20.45
C PHE A 851 -20.40 22.59 -19.91
N GLY A 852 -19.84 23.38 -19.02
CA GLY A 852 -20.44 24.59 -18.49
C GLY A 852 -19.50 25.77 -18.69
N PHE A 853 -20.09 26.92 -19.02
CA PHE A 853 -19.45 28.23 -19.11
C PHE A 853 -20.10 29.20 -18.14
N LEU A 854 -19.30 29.84 -17.28
CA LEU A 854 -19.82 30.75 -16.27
C LEU A 854 -20.24 32.09 -16.87
N ARG A 855 -19.47 32.62 -17.83
CA ARG A 855 -19.62 33.96 -18.40
C ARG A 855 -19.66 33.92 -19.94
N SER A 856 -20.42 34.84 -20.52
CA SER A 856 -20.39 35.13 -21.95
C SER A 856 -18.97 35.51 -22.42
N GLY A 857 -18.62 35.13 -23.64
CA GLY A 857 -17.32 35.36 -24.27
C GLY A 857 -16.24 34.33 -23.91
N GLN A 858 -16.47 33.46 -22.93
CA GLN A 858 -15.60 32.33 -22.62
C GLN A 858 -15.62 31.32 -23.77
N ARG A 859 -14.45 30.72 -24.07
CA ARG A 859 -14.29 29.86 -25.23
C ARG A 859 -13.48 28.60 -24.95
N ILE A 860 -13.88 27.49 -25.56
CA ILE A 860 -12.96 26.38 -25.81
C ILE A 860 -12.20 26.77 -27.09
N PRO A 861 -10.86 26.90 -27.02
CA PRO A 861 -10.07 27.36 -28.15
C PRO A 861 -10.15 26.37 -29.32
N LEU A 862 -9.69 26.82 -30.49
CA LEU A 862 -9.74 26.05 -31.72
C LEU A 862 -9.04 24.69 -31.53
N HIS A 863 -9.77 23.60 -31.68
CA HIS A 863 -9.27 22.25 -31.43
C HIS A 863 -9.94 21.23 -32.36
N ASN A 864 -9.43 19.99 -32.40
CA ASN A 864 -10.05 18.88 -33.12
C ASN A 864 -10.27 17.64 -32.26
N HIS A 865 -11.02 16.69 -32.82
CA HIS A 865 -11.18 15.33 -32.30
C HIS A 865 -10.92 14.34 -33.45
N PRO A 866 -9.66 13.90 -33.64
CA PRO A 866 -9.30 13.02 -34.75
C PRO A 866 -10.09 11.71 -34.72
N ASN A 867 -10.66 11.32 -35.86
CA ASN A 867 -11.40 10.05 -36.04
C ASN A 867 -12.67 9.89 -35.19
N MET A 868 -13.16 10.97 -34.56
CA MET A 868 -14.37 10.94 -33.73
C MET A 868 -15.49 11.73 -34.39
N PHE A 869 -16.71 11.24 -34.20
CA PHE A 869 -17.92 12.01 -34.38
C PHE A 869 -18.30 12.66 -33.07
N ALA A 870 -18.79 13.91 -33.12
CA ALA A 870 -19.27 14.61 -31.94
C ALA A 870 -20.72 15.10 -32.15
N CYS A 871 -21.54 14.93 -31.13
CA CYS A 871 -22.91 15.43 -31.08
C CYS A 871 -23.12 16.31 -29.85
N MET A 872 -23.17 17.62 -30.08
CA MET A 872 -23.32 18.64 -29.04
C MET A 872 -24.78 19.09 -28.96
N LYS A 873 -25.41 18.96 -27.80
CA LYS A 873 -26.75 19.47 -27.47
C LYS A 873 -26.66 20.64 -26.50
N VAL A 874 -27.18 21.80 -26.87
CA VAL A 874 -27.27 22.94 -25.95
C VAL A 874 -28.35 22.67 -24.92
N LEU A 875 -27.96 22.60 -23.65
CA LEU A 875 -28.86 22.35 -22.52
C LEU A 875 -29.45 23.66 -21.99
N GLN A 876 -28.64 24.71 -21.96
CA GLN A 876 -29.01 26.02 -21.44
C GLN A 876 -28.10 27.10 -22.05
N GLY A 877 -28.67 28.28 -22.32
CA GLY A 877 -27.95 29.41 -22.93
C GLY A 877 -27.79 29.26 -24.44
N SER A 878 -26.78 29.93 -24.99
CA SER A 878 -26.46 29.90 -26.42
C SER A 878 -24.95 29.91 -26.68
N PHE A 879 -24.56 29.27 -27.78
CA PHE A 879 -23.17 29.10 -28.18
C PHE A 879 -22.96 29.47 -29.64
N ARG A 880 -21.81 30.05 -29.95
CA ARG A 880 -21.29 30.21 -31.31
C ARG A 880 -20.17 29.21 -31.54
N ILE A 881 -20.28 28.44 -32.61
CA ILE A 881 -19.31 27.44 -33.02
C ILE A 881 -18.72 27.85 -34.36
N ASN A 882 -17.42 28.11 -34.39
CA ASN A 882 -16.68 28.36 -35.62
C ASN A 882 -16.08 27.02 -36.09
N SER A 883 -16.34 26.60 -37.33
CA SER A 883 -15.90 25.29 -37.83
C SER A 883 -15.02 25.39 -39.07
N TYR A 884 -14.07 24.47 -39.17
CA TYR A 884 -13.09 24.38 -40.23
C TYR A 884 -12.93 22.93 -40.66
N THR A 885 -12.89 22.70 -41.97
CA THR A 885 -12.66 21.40 -42.59
C THR A 885 -11.21 21.32 -43.04
N ILE A 886 -10.51 20.24 -42.66
CA ILE A 886 -9.13 20.01 -43.08
C ILE A 886 -9.12 19.70 -44.59
N ILE A 887 -8.41 20.52 -45.36
CA ILE A 887 -8.15 20.27 -46.79
C ILE A 887 -6.87 19.46 -46.93
N GLU A 888 -5.79 19.91 -46.29
CA GLU A 888 -4.45 19.33 -46.42
C GLU A 888 -3.70 19.43 -45.09
N ARG A 889 -2.95 18.38 -44.76
CA ARG A 889 -2.11 18.30 -43.56
C ARG A 889 -0.66 18.22 -43.97
N THR A 890 0.15 19.17 -43.51
CA THR A 890 1.62 19.07 -43.50
C THR A 890 2.09 18.87 -42.05
N HIS A 891 3.37 18.57 -41.84
CA HIS A 891 3.89 18.18 -40.53
C HIS A 891 3.60 19.23 -39.43
N ASN A 892 3.61 20.54 -39.74
CA ASN A 892 3.40 21.63 -38.76
C ASN A 892 2.28 22.62 -39.12
N LYS A 893 1.59 22.48 -40.26
CA LYS A 893 0.50 23.38 -40.68
C LYS A 893 -0.65 22.60 -41.26
N VAL A 894 -1.87 23.00 -40.91
CA VAL A 894 -3.10 22.43 -41.45
C VAL A 894 -3.79 23.46 -42.32
N LEU A 895 -3.83 23.19 -43.62
CA LEU A 895 -4.63 23.98 -44.54
C LEU A 895 -6.09 23.60 -44.31
N THR A 896 -6.89 24.59 -43.96
CA THR A 896 -8.31 24.40 -43.67
C THR A 896 -9.17 25.27 -44.56
N ARG A 897 -10.37 24.76 -44.86
CA ARG A 897 -11.48 25.57 -45.36
C ARG A 897 -12.27 26.04 -44.16
N TYR A 898 -12.51 27.35 -44.03
CA TYR A 898 -13.48 27.86 -43.07
C TYR A 898 -14.90 27.50 -43.54
N ASP A 899 -15.63 26.72 -42.74
CA ASP A 899 -16.99 26.30 -43.06
C ASP A 899 -18.06 27.28 -42.55
N GLY A 900 -17.64 28.38 -41.91
CA GLY A 900 -18.51 29.37 -41.30
C GLY A 900 -18.71 29.18 -39.81
N PHE A 901 -19.54 30.04 -39.23
CA PHE A 901 -19.97 29.94 -37.83
C PHE A 901 -21.46 29.59 -37.73
N LYS A 902 -21.82 28.86 -36.68
CA LYS A 902 -23.22 28.56 -36.33
C LYS A 902 -23.49 29.05 -34.91
N CYS A 903 -24.61 29.74 -34.71
CA CYS A 903 -25.12 30.04 -33.38
C CYS A 903 -26.26 29.07 -33.06
N VAL A 904 -26.22 28.45 -31.89
CA VAL A 904 -27.24 27.50 -31.45
C VAL A 904 -27.64 27.83 -30.02
N SER A 905 -28.95 27.95 -29.79
CA SER A 905 -29.56 28.24 -28.50
C SER A 905 -30.40 27.06 -28.01
N SER A 906 -30.49 26.91 -26.70
CA SER A 906 -31.46 26.01 -26.05
C SER A 906 -32.93 26.31 -26.40
N ASN A 907 -33.24 27.50 -26.93
CA ASN A 907 -34.58 27.90 -27.38
C ASN A 907 -34.87 27.56 -28.86
N ASP A 908 -33.89 27.05 -29.61
CA ASP A 908 -34.07 26.71 -31.03
C ASP A 908 -34.77 25.35 -31.21
N SER A 909 -35.55 25.22 -32.29
CA SER A 909 -36.21 23.95 -32.66
C SER A 909 -35.22 22.82 -32.96
N LYS A 910 -34.00 23.16 -33.41
CA LYS A 910 -32.82 22.28 -33.51
C LYS A 910 -31.69 22.88 -32.67
N HIS A 911 -31.53 22.39 -31.45
CA HIS A 911 -30.51 22.85 -30.50
C HIS A 911 -29.31 21.89 -30.41
N THR A 912 -29.07 21.11 -31.48
CA THR A 912 -27.93 20.18 -31.61
C THR A 912 -27.01 20.56 -32.77
N ILE A 913 -25.71 20.35 -32.56
CA ILE A 913 -24.64 20.50 -33.55
C ILE A 913 -23.97 19.15 -33.72
N PHE A 914 -23.68 18.84 -34.98
CA PHE A 914 -23.02 17.61 -35.37
C PHE A 914 -21.70 17.94 -36.07
N LEU A 915 -20.63 17.25 -35.66
CA LEU A 915 -19.29 17.37 -36.21
C LEU A 915 -18.79 15.98 -36.66
N GLU A 916 -18.20 15.92 -37.84
CA GLU A 916 -17.67 14.69 -38.44
C GLU A 916 -16.15 14.62 -38.28
N PRO A 917 -15.54 13.41 -38.30
CA PRO A 917 -14.10 13.24 -38.26
C PRO A 917 -13.30 14.05 -39.29
N LYS A 918 -13.93 14.35 -40.44
CA LYS A 918 -13.27 15.06 -41.56
C LYS A 918 -13.86 16.46 -41.81
N LYS A 919 -15.15 16.67 -41.54
CA LYS A 919 -15.87 17.91 -41.88
C LYS A 919 -16.24 18.68 -40.61
N GLY A 920 -15.80 19.94 -40.54
CA GLY A 920 -15.99 20.79 -39.36
C GLY A 920 -15.25 20.30 -38.11
N ASN A 921 -14.34 19.34 -38.24
CA ASN A 921 -13.62 18.71 -37.13
C ASN A 921 -12.78 19.71 -36.33
N ILE A 922 -12.14 20.68 -37.00
CA ILE A 922 -11.45 21.77 -36.31
C ILE A 922 -12.49 22.82 -35.94
N HIS A 923 -12.69 23.08 -34.66
CA HIS A 923 -13.74 24.00 -34.22
C HIS A 923 -13.41 24.73 -32.92
N GLU A 924 -14.02 25.90 -32.76
CA GLU A 924 -13.94 26.75 -31.57
C GLU A 924 -15.37 26.96 -31.05
N ILE A 925 -15.57 26.87 -29.74
CA ILE A 925 -16.88 26.99 -29.11
C ILE A 925 -16.86 28.20 -28.16
N ILE A 926 -17.77 29.14 -28.35
CA ILE A 926 -17.83 30.39 -27.59
C ILE A 926 -19.22 30.52 -26.95
N ALA A 927 -19.26 30.68 -25.64
CA ALA A 927 -20.50 31.00 -24.93
C ALA A 927 -20.95 32.42 -25.28
N LEU A 928 -22.22 32.59 -25.67
CA LEU A 928 -22.82 33.89 -25.96
C LEU A 928 -23.59 34.44 -24.75
N GLU A 929 -23.94 33.57 -23.80
CA GLU A 929 -24.66 33.91 -22.57
C GLU A 929 -23.90 33.43 -21.32
N ASP A 930 -24.14 34.09 -20.20
CA ASP A 930 -23.68 33.62 -18.88
C ASP A 930 -24.40 32.32 -18.50
N ARG A 931 -23.72 31.45 -17.74
CA ARG A 931 -24.28 30.16 -17.28
C ARG A 931 -24.84 29.32 -18.44
N SER A 932 -24.05 29.15 -19.49
CA SER A 932 -24.38 28.33 -20.64
C SER A 932 -23.84 26.91 -20.45
N TYR A 933 -24.62 25.90 -20.85
CA TYR A 933 -24.26 24.49 -20.73
C TYR A 933 -24.59 23.73 -22.01
N PHE A 934 -23.72 22.81 -22.39
CA PHE A 934 -24.01 21.85 -23.45
C PHE A 934 -23.59 20.44 -23.04
N PHE A 935 -24.33 19.47 -23.53
CA PHE A 935 -24.05 18.04 -23.45
C PHE A 935 -23.34 17.62 -24.73
N ASP A 936 -22.28 16.84 -24.64
CA ASP A 936 -21.50 16.39 -25.79
C ASP A 936 -21.34 14.86 -25.75
N VAL A 937 -21.36 14.25 -26.92
CA VAL A 937 -21.26 12.79 -27.11
C VAL A 937 -20.26 12.50 -28.22
N PHE A 938 -19.20 11.78 -27.87
CA PHE A 938 -18.14 11.35 -28.78
C PHE A 938 -18.26 9.87 -29.13
N LEU A 939 -18.09 9.56 -30.42
CA LEU A 939 -18.08 8.19 -30.95
C LEU A 939 -16.93 8.01 -31.96
N PRO A 940 -16.01 7.03 -31.77
CA PRO A 940 -15.83 6.25 -30.54
C PRO A 940 -15.40 7.11 -29.35
N GLY A 941 -15.41 6.55 -28.14
CA GLY A 941 -14.94 7.24 -26.94
C GLY A 941 -13.42 7.45 -26.94
N TYR A 942 -12.90 8.31 -26.05
CA TYR A 942 -11.45 8.56 -25.97
C TYR A 942 -10.70 7.35 -25.42
N SER A 943 -9.79 6.79 -26.23
CA SER A 943 -8.94 5.64 -25.91
C SER A 943 -7.43 6.00 -25.84
N ASP A 944 -7.07 7.19 -25.33
CA ASP A 944 -5.70 7.75 -25.22
C ASP A 944 -5.16 8.61 -26.40
N ASN A 945 -6.03 9.16 -27.28
CA ASN A 945 -5.62 10.20 -28.25
C ASN A 945 -5.97 11.62 -27.77
N ASN A 946 -4.99 12.53 -27.80
CA ASN A 946 -5.12 13.94 -27.42
C ASN A 946 -5.89 14.74 -28.49
N CYS A 947 -6.83 15.58 -28.04
CA CYS A 947 -7.32 16.69 -28.87
C CYS A 947 -6.13 17.61 -29.19
N GLU A 948 -6.00 18.03 -30.46
CA GLU A 948 -4.96 18.96 -30.88
C GLU A 948 -5.56 20.37 -30.92
N TYR A 949 -4.81 21.35 -30.43
CA TYR A 949 -5.21 22.77 -30.44
C TYR A 949 -4.50 23.50 -31.59
N TYR A 950 -5.19 24.50 -32.15
CA TYR A 950 -4.78 25.23 -33.34
C TYR A 950 -4.82 26.74 -33.12
N GLN A 951 -3.99 27.48 -33.85
CA GLN A 951 -4.05 28.94 -33.93
C GLN A 951 -4.08 29.37 -35.40
N PRO A 952 -4.97 30.29 -35.82
CA PRO A 952 -5.02 30.74 -37.21
C PRO A 952 -3.79 31.59 -37.58
N ILE A 953 -3.25 31.35 -38.77
CA ILE A 953 -2.17 32.14 -39.39
C ILE A 953 -2.79 32.94 -40.54
N MET A 954 -2.80 34.28 -40.47
CA MET A 954 -3.35 35.13 -41.55
C MET A 954 -2.44 35.12 -42.78
N SER A 955 -2.99 34.91 -43.99
CA SER A 955 -2.31 35.15 -45.27
C SER A 955 -2.71 36.52 -45.83
N GLU A 956 -1.72 37.35 -46.18
CA GLU A 956 -1.87 38.68 -46.78
C GLU A 956 -2.51 38.66 -48.18
N LEU A 957 -3.39 39.63 -48.49
CA LEU A 957 -3.64 40.12 -49.84
C LEU A 957 -4.07 41.61 -49.83
N SER A 958 -3.27 42.42 -50.54
CA SER A 958 -3.44 43.81 -51.05
C SER A 958 -3.32 45.05 -50.13
N THR A 959 -2.08 45.56 -50.04
CA THR A 959 -1.59 46.95 -50.29
C THR A 959 -2.41 48.19 -49.85
N SER A 960 -1.92 48.98 -48.87
CA SER A 960 -1.05 50.16 -49.09
C SER A 960 -0.95 51.10 -47.87
N SER A 961 0.27 51.27 -47.36
CA SER A 961 0.92 52.50 -46.86
C SER A 961 1.79 52.24 -45.62
N SER A 962 3.01 52.74 -45.75
CA SER A 962 4.27 52.42 -45.09
C SER A 962 4.45 53.04 -43.71
N LEU A 963 5.12 52.32 -42.80
CA LEU A 963 6.22 52.84 -41.96
C LEU A 963 7.08 51.69 -41.39
N SER A 964 8.31 51.65 -41.91
CA SER A 964 9.63 51.21 -41.39
C SER A 964 9.82 50.20 -40.23
N SER A 965 10.54 49.11 -40.58
CA SER A 965 11.72 48.45 -39.92
C SER A 965 11.71 48.18 -38.40
N ASP A 966 11.67 46.91 -37.98
CA ASP A 966 12.83 46.00 -37.88
C ASP A 966 12.37 44.55 -37.59
N SER A 967 13.14 43.59 -38.11
CA SER A 967 12.88 42.14 -38.13
C SER A 967 13.64 41.37 -37.04
N LEU A 968 13.03 40.31 -36.50
CA LEU A 968 13.72 39.17 -35.88
C LEU A 968 12.99 37.88 -36.30
N LEU A 969 13.70 36.97 -36.97
CA LEU A 969 13.27 35.59 -37.27
C LEU A 969 13.39 34.76 -35.99
N ASP A 970 12.37 33.94 -35.69
CA ASP A 970 12.29 33.16 -34.46
C ASP A 970 13.27 31.98 -34.44
N PHE A 971 13.97 31.82 -33.33
CA PHE A 971 15.03 30.82 -33.05
C PHE A 971 14.55 29.38 -33.26
N ASP A 972 13.28 29.12 -32.94
CA ASP A 972 12.67 27.79 -32.93
C ASP A 972 12.48 27.20 -34.34
N ASP A 973 12.21 28.04 -35.34
CA ASP A 973 11.95 27.59 -36.72
C ASP A 973 13.22 27.06 -37.42
N LEU A 974 14.41 27.53 -37.02
CA LEU A 974 15.69 27.14 -37.63
C LEU A 974 16.20 25.78 -37.10
N ILE A 975 16.03 25.50 -35.81
CA ILE A 975 16.43 24.23 -35.20
C ILE A 975 15.48 23.13 -35.69
N LEU A 976 14.17 23.38 -35.65
CA LEU A 976 13.15 22.38 -36.00
C LEU A 976 13.27 21.90 -37.45
N GLY A 977 13.61 22.80 -38.38
CA GLY A 977 13.84 22.45 -39.78
C GLY A 977 15.08 21.57 -40.03
N ASN A 978 16.13 21.72 -39.22
CA ASN A 978 17.40 21.03 -39.37
C ASN A 978 17.47 19.67 -38.62
N THR A 979 16.71 19.50 -37.52
CA THR A 979 16.60 18.21 -36.81
C THR A 979 15.87 17.13 -37.61
N ILE A 980 14.98 17.50 -38.55
CA ILE A 980 14.23 16.57 -39.39
C ILE A 980 15.16 15.74 -40.29
N GLU A 981 16.25 16.32 -40.79
CA GLU A 981 17.25 15.57 -41.58
C GLU A 981 17.99 14.53 -40.73
N LEU A 982 18.32 14.84 -39.47
CA LEU A 982 19.03 13.92 -38.55
C LEU A 982 18.14 12.75 -38.10
N LEU A 983 16.83 12.97 -37.95
CA LEU A 983 15.86 11.90 -37.71
C LEU A 983 15.85 10.87 -38.84
N MET A 984 16.08 11.29 -40.09
CA MET A 984 16.18 10.39 -41.25
C MET A 984 17.47 9.56 -41.25
N GLU A 985 18.52 10.00 -40.56
CA GLU A 985 19.80 9.30 -40.43
C GLU A 985 19.87 8.34 -39.23
N GLY A 986 18.81 8.31 -38.41
CA GLY A 986 18.61 7.40 -37.28
C GLY A 986 18.86 8.01 -35.90
N TRP A 987 19.15 9.31 -35.83
CA TRP A 987 19.18 10.01 -34.54
C TRP A 987 17.76 10.09 -33.98
N ASN A 988 17.55 9.69 -32.74
CA ASN A 988 16.23 9.73 -32.10
C ASN A 988 16.18 10.96 -31.20
N ILE A 989 15.98 12.13 -31.80
CA ILE A 989 16.07 13.42 -31.12
C ILE A 989 14.67 13.83 -30.66
N ASN A 990 14.52 14.15 -29.37
CA ASN A 990 13.35 14.82 -28.83
C ASN A 990 13.45 16.30 -29.18
N GLU A 991 12.54 16.77 -30.03
CA GLU A 991 12.55 18.15 -30.56
C GLU A 991 12.51 19.21 -29.45
N LYS A 992 11.76 18.96 -28.37
CA LYS A 992 11.66 19.91 -27.25
C LYS A 992 12.96 19.98 -26.45
N LEU A 993 13.56 18.83 -26.15
CA LEU A 993 14.83 18.78 -25.43
C LEU A 993 15.99 19.31 -26.27
N ALA A 994 15.98 19.10 -27.58
CA ALA A 994 16.97 19.68 -28.48
C ALA A 994 16.87 21.20 -28.55
N LEU A 995 15.65 21.76 -28.57
CA LEU A 995 15.45 23.22 -28.49
C LEU A 995 16.00 23.79 -27.17
N GLU A 996 15.65 23.18 -26.03
CA GLU A 996 16.19 23.55 -24.71
C GLU A 996 17.73 23.40 -24.64
N PHE A 997 18.29 22.37 -25.30
CA PHE A 997 19.74 22.11 -25.31
C PHE A 997 20.54 23.19 -26.09
N PHE A 998 19.98 23.71 -27.19
CA PHE A 998 20.65 24.72 -28.01
C PHE A 998 20.33 26.17 -27.59
N GLU A 999 19.37 26.42 -26.69
CA GLU A 999 18.96 27.76 -26.21
C GLU A 999 20.15 28.61 -25.69
N ASP A 1000 21.15 27.97 -25.06
CA ASP A 1000 22.32 28.65 -24.47
C ASP A 1000 23.58 28.61 -25.36
N GLN A 1001 23.53 28.02 -26.56
CA GLN A 1001 24.69 27.85 -27.45
C GLN A 1001 24.56 28.62 -28.78
N LYS A 1002 25.69 28.81 -29.48
CA LYS A 1002 25.70 29.50 -30.78
C LYS A 1002 24.96 28.65 -31.82
N LEU A 1003 23.81 29.17 -32.28
CA LEU A 1003 22.90 28.52 -33.24
C LEU A 1003 23.65 27.86 -34.41
N PRO A 1004 23.59 26.53 -34.54
CA PRO A 1004 24.09 25.82 -35.71
C PRO A 1004 23.21 26.13 -36.92
N SER A 1005 23.84 26.33 -38.07
CA SER A 1005 23.16 26.84 -39.28
C SER A 1005 22.55 25.74 -40.14
N ASN A 1006 22.93 24.48 -39.89
CA ASN A 1006 22.53 23.30 -40.66
C ASN A 1006 22.64 22.00 -39.83
N SER A 1007 22.01 20.93 -40.34
CA SER A 1007 21.98 19.59 -39.74
C SER A 1007 23.36 19.00 -39.39
N LYS A 1008 24.41 19.26 -40.19
CA LYS A 1008 25.77 18.77 -39.92
C LYS A 1008 26.48 19.48 -38.77
N GLU A 1009 26.14 20.74 -38.51
CA GLU A 1009 26.64 21.45 -37.33
C GLU A 1009 25.94 20.96 -36.06
N ILE A 1010 24.64 20.66 -36.14
CA ILE A 1010 23.89 20.02 -35.05
C ILE A 1010 24.49 18.64 -34.73
N GLU A 1011 24.73 17.79 -35.75
CA GLU A 1011 25.32 16.47 -35.56
C GLU A 1011 26.67 16.51 -34.83
N LYS A 1012 27.54 17.47 -35.19
CA LYS A 1012 28.84 17.65 -34.54
C LYS A 1012 28.75 18.01 -33.07
N VAL A 1013 27.69 18.70 -32.65
CA VAL A 1013 27.47 19.02 -31.24
C VAL A 1013 26.88 17.79 -30.54
N LEU A 1014 25.84 17.19 -31.12
CA LEU A 1014 25.14 16.07 -30.48
C LEU A 1014 25.99 14.81 -30.32
N ILE A 1015 26.98 14.58 -31.21
CA ILE A 1015 27.83 13.38 -31.15
C ILE A 1015 28.67 13.29 -29.87
N ASP A 1016 29.09 14.44 -29.34
CA ASP A 1016 29.91 14.55 -28.13
C ASP A 1016 29.08 14.70 -26.84
N GLU A 1017 27.75 14.78 -26.97
CA GLU A 1017 26.81 15.05 -25.86
C GLU A 1017 26.03 13.78 -25.46
N ASP A 1018 25.67 13.66 -24.18
CA ASP A 1018 24.95 12.47 -23.69
C ASP A 1018 23.55 12.38 -24.31
N LEU A 1019 23.21 11.21 -24.87
CA LEU A 1019 21.90 10.96 -25.50
C LEU A 1019 20.71 11.21 -24.55
N ARG A 1020 20.90 11.27 -23.24
CA ARG A 1020 19.86 11.67 -22.27
C ARG A 1020 19.38 13.10 -22.40
N GLU A 1021 20.26 14.00 -22.84
CA GLU A 1021 19.98 15.42 -22.86
C GLU A 1021 19.05 15.81 -24.01
N TYR A 1022 19.03 15.02 -25.08
CA TYR A 1022 18.24 15.32 -26.29
C TYR A 1022 17.54 14.11 -26.92
N GLY A 1023 17.72 12.89 -26.40
CA GLY A 1023 17.23 11.66 -27.02
C GLY A 1023 15.80 11.25 -26.62
N GLU A 1024 15.10 10.55 -27.51
CA GLU A 1024 13.80 9.89 -27.27
C GLU A 1024 13.99 8.41 -26.82
N PRO A 1025 13.17 7.86 -25.91
CA PRO A 1025 13.19 6.44 -25.55
C PRO A 1025 12.69 5.55 -26.69
N VAL A 1026 13.53 4.64 -27.17
CA VAL A 1026 13.24 3.78 -28.33
C VAL A 1026 13.21 2.30 -27.99
N PHE A 1027 14.03 1.83 -27.04
CA PHE A 1027 14.10 0.39 -26.73
C PHE A 1027 12.82 -0.17 -26.14
N GLN A 1028 12.03 0.65 -25.43
CA GLN A 1028 10.77 0.21 -24.81
C GLN A 1028 9.72 -0.20 -25.86
N ASN A 1029 9.82 0.33 -27.07
CA ASN A 1029 8.86 0.11 -28.16
C ASN A 1029 9.33 -0.93 -29.19
N LEU A 1030 10.61 -1.32 -29.18
CA LEU A 1030 11.22 -2.17 -30.22
C LEU A 1030 11.55 -3.60 -29.78
N ILE A 1031 11.36 -3.93 -28.49
CA ILE A 1031 11.60 -5.28 -27.96
C ILE A 1031 10.27 -6.05 -27.90
N ASP A 1032 10.05 -6.93 -28.86
CA ASP A 1032 8.96 -7.91 -28.83
C ASP A 1032 9.24 -8.97 -27.75
N LYS A 1033 8.46 -8.93 -26.67
CA LYS A 1033 8.63 -9.80 -25.49
C LYS A 1033 8.36 -11.28 -25.77
N THR A 1034 7.87 -11.64 -26.95
CA THR A 1034 7.58 -13.02 -27.32
C THR A 1034 8.72 -13.71 -28.08
N THR A 1035 9.60 -12.96 -28.75
CA THR A 1035 10.60 -13.55 -29.68
C THR A 1035 12.06 -13.26 -29.31
N THR A 1036 12.35 -12.38 -28.34
CA THR A 1036 13.75 -12.05 -27.94
C THR A 1036 14.63 -11.63 -29.13
N VAL A 1037 14.05 -10.98 -30.15
CA VAL A 1037 14.78 -10.44 -31.30
C VAL A 1037 14.57 -8.94 -31.36
N LEU A 1038 15.65 -8.16 -31.36
CA LEU A 1038 15.57 -6.73 -31.63
C LEU A 1038 15.42 -6.53 -33.15
N ASN A 1039 14.22 -6.21 -33.59
CA ASN A 1039 13.89 -6.03 -35.01
C ASN A 1039 13.78 -4.54 -35.33
N LEU A 1040 14.84 -3.96 -35.90
CA LEU A 1040 14.88 -2.54 -36.25
C LEU A 1040 14.36 -2.35 -37.68
N SER A 1041 13.17 -1.76 -37.84
CA SER A 1041 12.62 -1.39 -39.16
C SER A 1041 13.32 -0.18 -39.78
N LYS A 1042 14.05 0.61 -38.98
CA LYS A 1042 14.90 1.74 -39.39
C LYS A 1042 16.16 1.75 -38.51
N SER A 1043 17.26 2.32 -39.01
CA SER A 1043 18.50 2.46 -38.24
C SER A 1043 18.30 3.40 -37.05
N ILE A 1044 18.94 3.12 -35.91
CA ILE A 1044 18.88 3.97 -34.72
C ILE A 1044 20.28 4.27 -34.19
N VAL A 1045 20.51 5.50 -33.71
CA VAL A 1045 21.73 5.90 -33.01
C VAL A 1045 21.51 5.71 -31.51
N VAL A 1046 22.42 4.99 -30.86
CA VAL A 1046 22.43 4.68 -29.43
C VAL A 1046 23.81 4.98 -28.86
N GLN A 1047 23.95 5.07 -27.55
CA GLN A 1047 25.20 5.42 -26.87
C GLN A 1047 25.81 4.20 -26.18
N LEU A 1048 27.12 4.00 -26.35
CA LEU A 1048 27.88 3.00 -25.63
C LEU A 1048 27.97 3.38 -24.15
N VAL A 1049 27.45 2.55 -23.27
CA VAL A 1049 27.62 2.70 -21.82
C VAL A 1049 28.90 2.00 -21.36
N LYS A 1050 29.14 0.80 -21.89
CA LYS A 1050 30.30 0.00 -21.50
C LYS A 1050 30.63 -1.06 -22.55
N TYR A 1051 31.91 -1.24 -22.84
CA TYR A 1051 32.46 -2.36 -23.61
C TYR A 1051 33.37 -3.19 -22.69
N ARG A 1052 33.17 -4.51 -22.61
CA ARG A 1052 33.91 -5.34 -21.65
C ARG A 1052 34.19 -6.75 -22.15
N ASN A 1053 35.42 -7.22 -21.99
CA ASN A 1053 35.74 -8.65 -22.10
C ASN A 1053 35.20 -9.40 -20.87
N VAL A 1054 34.16 -10.22 -21.03
CA VAL A 1054 33.51 -10.91 -19.92
C VAL A 1054 34.24 -12.18 -19.48
N GLN A 1055 35.28 -12.60 -20.20
CA GLN A 1055 36.14 -13.72 -19.77
C GLN A 1055 37.14 -13.32 -18.68
N ILE A 1056 37.31 -12.02 -18.43
CA ILE A 1056 38.23 -11.50 -17.41
C ILE A 1056 37.46 -11.07 -16.15
N PRO A 1057 37.84 -11.54 -14.95
CA PRO A 1057 37.26 -11.07 -13.70
C PRO A 1057 37.54 -9.58 -13.46
N LYS A 1058 36.54 -8.85 -12.97
CA LYS A 1058 36.56 -7.37 -12.80
C LYS A 1058 37.76 -6.82 -12.00
N VAL A 1059 38.37 -7.66 -11.15
CA VAL A 1059 39.51 -7.30 -10.29
C VAL A 1059 40.85 -7.29 -11.04
N ARG A 1060 40.92 -7.90 -12.24
CA ARG A 1060 42.16 -8.02 -13.04
C ARG A 1060 42.14 -7.15 -14.31
N GLU A 1061 41.21 -6.20 -14.41
CA GLU A 1061 41.07 -5.35 -15.60
C GLU A 1061 42.20 -4.32 -15.75
N ASP A 1062 42.85 -3.90 -14.66
CA ASP A 1062 43.85 -2.82 -14.65
C ASP A 1062 45.31 -3.30 -14.82
N SER A 1063 45.55 -4.57 -15.14
CA SER A 1063 46.92 -5.11 -15.30
C SER A 1063 47.39 -5.01 -16.76
N GLU A 1064 48.42 -4.20 -17.01
CA GLU A 1064 48.94 -3.71 -18.32
C GLU A 1064 49.46 -4.76 -19.35
N ASN A 1065 49.10 -6.05 -19.31
CA ASN A 1065 49.70 -7.06 -20.19
C ASN A 1065 48.72 -8.02 -20.87
N TYR A 1066 47.73 -7.50 -21.62
CA TYR A 1066 46.92 -8.36 -22.49
C TYR A 1066 46.67 -7.73 -23.86
N HIS A 1067 47.14 -8.42 -24.90
CA HIS A 1067 46.90 -8.04 -26.30
C HIS A 1067 45.46 -8.30 -26.73
N GLU A 1068 44.89 -7.27 -27.35
CA GLU A 1068 43.55 -7.19 -27.91
C GLU A 1068 43.38 -8.13 -29.11
N ASN A 1069 42.18 -8.73 -29.22
CA ASN A 1069 41.55 -9.36 -30.41
C ASN A 1069 41.07 -10.81 -30.27
N SER A 1070 41.08 -11.45 -29.10
CA SER A 1070 40.32 -12.69 -28.90
C SER A 1070 39.64 -12.78 -27.54
N GLY A 1071 38.30 -12.88 -27.53
CA GLY A 1071 37.50 -13.07 -26.32
C GLY A 1071 35.99 -12.86 -26.53
N ILE A 1072 35.19 -13.20 -25.51
CA ILE A 1072 33.74 -12.89 -25.52
C ILE A 1072 33.55 -11.49 -24.93
N PHE A 1073 33.06 -10.57 -25.75
CA PHE A 1073 32.83 -9.19 -25.35
C PHE A 1073 31.35 -8.92 -25.15
N ARG A 1074 31.00 -8.27 -24.04
CA ARG A 1074 29.64 -7.77 -23.79
C ARG A 1074 29.65 -6.26 -23.91
N ILE A 1075 28.69 -5.73 -24.68
CA ILE A 1075 28.42 -4.30 -24.81
C ILE A 1075 27.14 -3.94 -24.09
N PHE A 1076 27.11 -2.74 -23.55
CA PHE A 1076 25.94 -2.12 -22.95
C PHE A 1076 25.63 -0.85 -23.73
N LEU A 1077 24.42 -0.76 -24.27
CA LEU A 1077 23.96 0.33 -25.12
C LEU A 1077 22.76 0.99 -24.49
N THR A 1078 22.68 2.31 -24.55
CA THR A 1078 21.57 3.11 -24.03
C THR A 1078 20.99 3.99 -25.12
N ASP A 1079 19.68 4.16 -25.13
CA ASP A 1079 18.99 5.21 -25.91
C ASP A 1079 18.88 6.52 -25.11
N GLY A 1080 19.58 6.58 -23.97
CA GLY A 1080 19.50 7.65 -22.98
C GLY A 1080 18.56 7.28 -21.82
N HIS A 1081 17.47 6.58 -22.09
CA HIS A 1081 16.42 6.33 -21.08
C HIS A 1081 16.43 4.90 -20.55
N SER A 1082 16.78 3.94 -21.40
CA SER A 1082 16.81 2.51 -21.13
C SER A 1082 18.12 1.92 -21.63
N THR A 1083 18.70 0.98 -20.87
CA THR A 1083 19.95 0.30 -21.25
C THR A 1083 19.68 -1.16 -21.59
N ILE A 1084 20.23 -1.60 -22.71
CA ILE A 1084 20.28 -3.00 -23.13
C ILE A 1084 21.73 -3.51 -23.08
N SER A 1085 21.91 -4.82 -23.05
CA SER A 1085 23.23 -5.43 -23.15
C SER A 1085 23.24 -6.56 -24.18
N GLY A 1086 24.26 -6.62 -25.02
CA GLY A 1086 24.43 -7.66 -26.03
C GLY A 1086 25.82 -8.30 -25.99
N ILE A 1087 25.94 -9.52 -26.52
CA ILE A 1087 27.23 -10.20 -26.69
C ILE A 1087 27.70 -10.00 -28.13
N ILE A 1088 28.95 -9.62 -28.31
CA ILE A 1088 29.56 -9.47 -29.63
C ILE A 1088 30.01 -10.84 -30.11
N MET A 1089 29.42 -11.30 -31.21
CA MET A 1089 29.73 -12.59 -31.84
C MET A 1089 30.88 -12.51 -32.84
N GLU A 1090 31.08 -11.34 -33.46
CA GLU A 1090 32.16 -11.08 -34.43
C GLU A 1090 32.83 -9.73 -34.12
N ASN A 1091 34.15 -9.63 -34.31
CA ASN A 1091 34.89 -8.41 -33.98
C ASN A 1091 34.37 -7.21 -34.80
N ILE A 1092 33.94 -6.15 -34.11
CA ILE A 1092 33.40 -4.93 -34.73
C ILE A 1092 34.54 -3.93 -34.93
N LYS A 1093 34.87 -3.66 -36.20
CA LYS A 1093 35.95 -2.73 -36.57
C LYS A 1093 35.71 -1.34 -35.95
N GLY A 1094 36.65 -0.88 -35.13
CA GLY A 1094 36.60 0.43 -34.46
C GLY A 1094 36.06 0.42 -33.02
N LEU A 1095 35.62 -0.75 -32.52
CA LEU A 1095 35.17 -0.94 -31.14
C LEU A 1095 36.12 -1.86 -30.37
N SER A 1096 36.70 -1.37 -29.27
CA SER A 1096 37.61 -2.10 -28.39
C SER A 1096 37.32 -1.79 -26.91
N THR A 1097 38.08 -2.40 -26.01
CA THR A 1097 38.02 -2.07 -24.57
C THR A 1097 38.45 -0.65 -24.25
N GLU A 1098 39.16 0.01 -25.16
CA GLU A 1098 39.56 1.42 -25.02
C GLU A 1098 38.52 2.39 -25.59
N THR A 1099 37.44 1.89 -26.23
CA THR A 1099 36.37 2.77 -26.73
C THR A 1099 35.66 3.46 -25.56
N PRO A 1100 35.64 4.81 -25.51
CA PRO A 1100 35.06 5.54 -24.40
C PRO A 1100 33.57 5.28 -24.22
N PRO A 1101 33.06 5.14 -22.98
CA PRO A 1101 31.66 5.33 -22.69
C PRO A 1101 31.19 6.70 -23.20
N GLY A 1102 30.05 6.76 -23.89
CA GLY A 1102 29.57 7.96 -24.58
C GLY A 1102 29.60 7.87 -26.10
N THR A 1103 30.41 6.96 -26.67
CA THR A 1103 30.51 6.79 -28.12
C THR A 1103 29.14 6.46 -28.74
N LYS A 1104 28.75 7.22 -29.76
CA LYS A 1104 27.52 7.00 -30.52
C LYS A 1104 27.69 5.87 -31.52
N ILE A 1105 26.75 4.93 -31.53
CA ILE A 1105 26.75 3.73 -32.34
C ILE A 1105 25.42 3.69 -33.10
N ARG A 1106 25.50 3.57 -34.43
CA ARG A 1106 24.32 3.38 -35.26
C ARG A 1106 24.04 1.89 -35.44
N LEU A 1107 22.91 1.40 -34.92
CA LEU A 1107 22.42 0.03 -35.10
C LEU A 1107 21.48 -0.05 -36.30
N SER A 1108 21.60 -1.10 -37.11
CA SER A 1108 20.69 -1.37 -38.22
C SER A 1108 20.53 -2.88 -38.46
N GLY A 1109 19.33 -3.30 -38.87
CA GLY A 1109 19.02 -4.69 -39.20
C GLY A 1109 18.36 -5.49 -38.06
N LYS A 1110 18.37 -6.82 -38.18
CA LYS A 1110 17.82 -7.75 -37.18
C LYS A 1110 18.95 -8.32 -36.34
N HIS A 1111 18.87 -8.16 -35.03
CA HIS A 1111 19.86 -8.69 -34.09
C HIS A 1111 19.21 -9.81 -33.25
N PRO A 1112 19.64 -11.07 -33.42
CA PRO A 1112 19.28 -12.14 -32.49
C PRO A 1112 19.98 -11.93 -31.14
N ASP A 1113 19.34 -12.35 -30.05
CA ASP A 1113 19.91 -12.30 -28.69
C ASP A 1113 21.24 -13.07 -28.57
#